data_AF-A0A2H6F1U2-F1
#
_entry.id   AF-A0A2H6F1U2-F1
#
_cell.length_a   1.000
_cell.length_b   1.000
_cell.length_c   1.000
_cell.angle_alpha   90.00
_cell.angle_beta   90.00
_cell.angle_gamma   90.00
#
_symmetry.space_group_name_H-M   'P 1'
#
loop_
_entity.id
_entity.type
_entity.pdbx_description
1 polymer ?
#
loop_
_entity_poly.entity_id
_entity_poly.type
_entity_poly.pdbx_seq_one_letter_code
_entity_poly.pdbx_strand_id
1 'polypeptide(L)'
;MIYSILEQKNMDVTSEDAGPSSAEGTDYNNVIVKKPWGYEYLAFENEHVAIWILQLVRKRKTSMHCHPRKKTSLILLQGQAVFHHLDGNVSLGDMDGVVIKNGVFHSTEAYNPLPITPQSENGIWVMEIESPPYKSDLVRMQDAYGRAGTAYEGSSHMVQEPESYLQLRVPDSSEDLKQKFFDCIFTVHKGVFDKELPADDALISVIARGGENGSKNPAFSVGGLSEFREFRKSVENVDLDGYVFLIIEKEKKIMRTADYVFNRIAELGVKEVFAVSGGGAMHLVDAAGKNEDINYVAVYHEQAAAMAAEGYARITGKPGVTLVTSGPGGTNTITGLCGAWIDSIPTIFISGQVTTNTLLEGTGLRQFGIQESDIVSLVKPVTKYAVTVKDPEMIRYHIEEAIYHATSGRPGPVWLDIPLDIQSRLINPDELRQFNPHSKSIRVVSDDLKGKVSKCIDLIKKAERPVVISGYGIRLSHGEEEFIRLVEMIGAPVISSWTSSDLIPSDHDLYIGRSGIMGDRAGNFTVQNADLLLVIGSRMSIPQVGYNFKVFAREAKKIVVDIDRAELEKESLRTDLPIQSDAKEFIEELIRQLEESGAEAGSRSWLDQCRKWKEKYPVVLPEYEGNEDAVNSFYFVDLLSKKLDKDAVIVTDMGTSFTCTMQTFKIKAEQRLFTSSGHASMGFGLPGAIGACFAHGKKTICISGDGGLQMNIQEFQTLVQYKLPVILFVLNNQGYLTIKLMQQNHFGRYVGSDPSSGVGTPDIVKIAQAYGIKADRIADHKELNQKIDSILAEDGPFVCEVMMPPEQQLIPRVSSLKKPDGTIISKPLEDLYPFLDREEFLENMIVKPVEPLK
;
A
#
# COMPACT_ATOMS: atom_id res chain seq x y z
N MET A 1 13.25 12.20 26.45
CA MET A 1 14.55 12.06 27.15
C MET A 1 14.82 13.17 28.18
N ILE A 2 14.56 14.46 27.92
CA ILE A 2 14.62 15.51 28.98
C ILE A 2 13.32 15.59 29.82
N TYR A 3 12.18 15.22 29.24
CA TYR A 3 10.89 15.24 29.94
C TYR A 3 10.79 14.20 31.08
N SER A 4 11.43 13.03 30.94
CA SER A 4 11.46 11.99 32.00
C SER A 4 12.29 12.40 33.22
N ILE A 5 13.15 13.41 33.09
CA ILE A 5 14.00 13.93 34.17
C ILE A 5 13.25 15.00 34.99
N LEU A 6 12.30 15.72 34.38
CA LEU A 6 11.53 16.77 35.07
C LEU A 6 10.34 16.21 35.87
N GLU A 7 9.76 15.07 35.46
CA GLU A 7 8.66 14.41 36.19
C GLU A 7 9.10 13.78 37.52
N GLN A 8 10.36 13.36 37.66
CA GLN A 8 10.85 12.73 38.91
C GLN A 8 11.00 13.70 40.10
N LYS A 9 10.84 15.02 39.90
CA LYS A 9 10.98 16.04 40.97
C LYS A 9 9.68 16.76 41.37
N ASN A 10 8.50 16.33 40.92
CA ASN A 10 7.19 16.81 41.39
C ASN A 10 7.04 18.35 41.47
N MET A 11 7.47 19.06 40.43
CA MET A 11 7.28 20.51 40.32
C MET A 11 6.33 20.82 39.16
N ASP A 12 5.13 21.27 39.51
CA ASP A 12 4.07 21.71 38.62
C ASP A 12 4.53 22.92 37.77
N VAL A 13 4.41 22.83 36.45
CA VAL A 13 4.88 23.87 35.49
C VAL A 13 3.83 24.98 35.30
N THR A 14 2.93 25.16 36.27
CA THR A 14 1.81 26.11 36.17
C THR A 14 1.73 27.16 37.28
N SER A 15 2.70 27.27 38.19
CA SER A 15 2.65 28.26 39.28
C SER A 15 3.19 29.64 38.89
N GLU A 16 2.30 30.63 38.85
CA GLU A 16 2.60 32.06 38.91
C GLU A 16 3.03 32.44 40.34
N ASP A 17 4.33 32.44 40.64
CA ASP A 17 4.88 33.26 41.74
C ASP A 17 6.41 33.24 41.73
N ALA A 18 7.04 34.34 41.30
CA ALA A 18 8.44 34.61 41.60
C ALA A 18 8.72 36.12 41.66
N GLY A 19 9.03 36.61 42.87
CA GLY A 19 9.52 37.97 43.11
C GLY A 19 10.91 38.24 42.50
N PRO A 20 11.39 39.49 42.56
CA PRO A 20 12.55 39.94 41.78
C PRO A 20 13.86 39.35 42.32
N SER A 21 14.45 38.39 41.60
CA SER A 21 15.83 37.95 41.82
C SER A 21 16.78 38.81 40.97
N SER A 22 17.77 39.43 41.61
CA SER A 22 18.84 40.16 40.91
C SER A 22 19.79 39.18 40.22
N ALA A 23 19.92 39.25 38.90
CA ALA A 23 20.78 38.38 38.09
C ALA A 23 22.30 38.59 38.26
N GLU A 24 22.73 39.60 39.01
CA GLU A 24 24.16 39.90 39.21
C GLU A 24 24.83 38.83 40.10
N GLY A 25 25.87 38.17 39.56
CA GLY A 25 26.68 37.19 40.30
C GLY A 25 26.14 35.75 40.31
N THR A 26 25.13 35.43 39.51
CA THR A 26 24.60 34.05 39.39
C THR A 26 25.43 33.25 38.38
N ASP A 27 25.90 32.06 38.77
CA ASP A 27 26.58 31.11 37.88
C ASP A 27 25.55 30.29 37.10
N TYR A 28 25.62 30.37 35.76
CA TYR A 28 24.74 29.64 34.86
C TYR A 28 25.44 28.43 34.22
N ASN A 29 26.66 28.10 34.65
CA ASN A 29 27.31 26.87 34.22
C ASN A 29 26.62 25.66 34.83
N ASN A 30 26.43 24.62 34.02
CA ASN A 30 25.87 23.33 34.46
C ASN A 30 24.46 23.41 35.08
N VAL A 31 23.63 24.34 34.58
CA VAL A 31 22.23 24.48 34.98
C VAL A 31 21.30 24.63 33.78
N ILE A 32 20.05 24.16 33.94
CA ILE A 32 18.94 24.49 33.03
C ILE A 32 18.07 25.55 33.68
N VAL A 33 17.84 26.66 32.99
CA VAL A 33 16.96 27.75 33.43
C VAL A 33 15.57 27.53 32.86
N LYS A 34 14.58 27.32 33.73
CA LYS A 34 13.17 27.23 33.33
C LYS A 34 12.64 28.60 32.92
N LYS A 35 11.88 28.64 31.83
CA LYS A 35 11.23 29.84 31.30
C LYS A 35 9.74 29.60 31.08
N PRO A 36 8.90 30.65 31.08
CA PRO A 36 7.47 30.52 30.77
C PRO A 36 7.16 29.92 29.39
N TRP A 37 8.11 29.99 28.45
CA TRP A 37 7.98 29.48 27.09
C TRP A 37 8.74 28.17 26.83
N GLY A 38 9.46 27.64 27.83
CA GLY A 38 10.30 26.44 27.67
C GLY A 38 11.49 26.45 28.63
N TYR A 39 12.69 26.25 28.12
CA TYR A 39 13.91 26.28 28.93
C TYR A 39 15.10 26.72 28.10
N GLU A 40 16.16 27.11 28.79
CA GLU A 40 17.44 27.43 28.17
C GLU A 40 18.60 26.98 29.06
N TYR A 41 19.79 26.82 28.48
CA TYR A 41 21.01 26.54 29.21
C TYR A 41 22.22 27.15 28.49
N LEU A 42 23.30 27.36 29.25
CA LEU A 42 24.57 27.87 28.74
C LEU A 42 25.41 26.70 28.19
N ALA A 43 25.75 26.76 26.91
CA ALA A 43 26.59 25.76 26.24
C ALA A 43 28.07 26.14 26.20
N PHE A 44 28.39 27.44 26.23
CA PHE A 44 29.76 27.97 26.18
C PHE A 44 29.83 29.42 26.67
N GLU A 45 30.88 29.79 27.38
CA GLU A 45 31.16 31.19 27.76
C GLU A 45 32.68 31.45 27.83
N ASN A 46 33.09 32.63 27.38
CA ASN A 46 34.44 33.19 27.59
C ASN A 46 34.35 34.72 27.72
N GLU A 47 35.47 35.47 27.72
CA GLU A 47 35.42 36.93 27.82
C GLU A 47 34.76 37.65 26.61
N HIS A 48 34.48 36.92 25.52
CA HIS A 48 34.05 37.45 24.24
C HIS A 48 32.59 37.16 23.91
N VAL A 49 32.10 35.95 24.19
CA VAL A 49 30.76 35.47 23.85
C VAL A 49 30.18 34.56 24.93
N ALA A 50 28.85 34.49 24.98
CA ALA A 50 28.09 33.43 25.65
C ALA A 50 27.16 32.75 24.65
N ILE A 51 27.15 31.42 24.61
CA ILE A 51 26.34 30.62 23.68
C ILE A 51 25.25 29.91 24.48
N TRP A 52 24.01 30.22 24.15
CA TRP A 52 22.83 29.70 24.81
C TRP A 52 22.06 28.77 23.89
N ILE A 53 21.55 27.69 24.45
CA ILE A 53 20.59 26.81 23.77
C ILE A 53 19.25 26.98 24.42
N LEU A 54 18.25 27.30 23.61
CA LEU A 54 16.87 27.48 24.01
C LEU A 54 16.04 26.36 23.41
N GLN A 55 15.16 25.78 24.21
CA GLN A 55 14.04 24.99 23.73
C GLN A 55 12.76 25.77 23.96
N LEU A 56 12.02 26.00 22.88
CA LEU A 56 10.72 26.65 22.96
C LEU A 56 9.64 25.60 22.74
N VAL A 57 8.68 25.58 23.65
CA VAL A 57 7.48 24.76 23.49
C VAL A 57 6.64 25.33 22.34
N ARG A 58 5.99 24.45 21.59
CA ARG A 58 5.20 24.83 20.42
C ARG A 58 4.11 25.86 20.74
N LYS A 59 3.87 26.81 19.82
CA LYS A 59 2.97 27.96 19.98
C LYS A 59 3.33 28.89 21.15
N ARG A 60 4.49 28.71 21.78
CA ARG A 60 5.04 29.69 22.73
C ARG A 60 5.97 30.63 21.99
N LYS A 61 6.09 31.82 22.58
CA LYS A 61 6.88 32.93 22.08
C LYS A 61 7.74 33.47 23.21
N THR A 62 8.99 33.81 22.93
CA THR A 62 9.85 34.51 23.89
C THR A 62 9.35 35.95 24.13
N SER A 63 9.83 36.61 25.19
CA SER A 63 9.49 38.02 25.42
C SER A 63 10.00 38.88 24.27
N MET A 64 9.26 39.93 23.94
CA MET A 64 9.81 41.01 23.11
C MET A 64 10.84 41.77 23.93
N HIS A 65 12.12 41.64 23.59
CA HIS A 65 13.22 42.17 24.38
C HIS A 65 14.38 42.63 23.50
N CYS A 66 15.26 43.45 24.07
CA CYS A 66 16.52 43.83 23.44
C CYS A 66 17.65 43.90 24.45
N HIS A 67 18.87 43.89 23.93
CA HIS A 67 20.08 44.19 24.69
C HIS A 67 20.77 45.41 24.05
N PRO A 68 20.84 46.58 24.71
CA PRO A 68 21.41 47.80 24.14
C PRO A 68 22.91 47.71 23.83
N ARG A 69 23.65 46.78 24.44
CA ARG A 69 25.11 46.69 24.29
C ARG A 69 25.57 45.39 23.63
N LYS A 70 24.66 44.44 23.40
CA LYS A 70 24.95 43.10 22.87
C LYS A 70 24.44 42.94 21.44
N LYS A 71 25.24 42.26 20.63
CA LYS A 71 24.84 41.66 19.36
C LYS A 71 24.55 40.18 19.60
N THR A 72 23.45 39.67 19.04
CA THR A 72 23.08 38.26 19.18
C THR A 72 22.93 37.64 17.79
N SER A 73 23.64 36.54 17.53
CA SER A 73 23.36 35.70 16.37
C SER A 73 22.45 34.57 16.80
N LEU A 74 21.23 34.54 16.27
CA LEU A 74 20.22 33.53 16.56
C LEU A 74 20.19 32.51 15.41
N ILE A 75 20.20 31.22 15.73
CA ILE A 75 20.23 30.12 14.77
C ILE A 75 19.11 29.14 15.13
N LEU A 76 18.27 28.78 14.15
CA LEU A 76 17.26 27.75 14.34
C LEU A 76 17.89 26.38 14.07
N LEU A 77 18.14 25.60 15.12
CA LEU A 77 18.76 24.27 15.00
C LEU A 77 17.75 23.21 14.54
N GLN A 78 16.49 23.34 14.97
CA GLN A 78 15.44 22.38 14.61
C GLN A 78 14.06 23.04 14.65
N GLY A 79 13.26 22.83 13.60
CA GLY A 79 11.83 23.13 13.52
C GLY A 79 11.51 24.32 12.63
N GLN A 80 10.36 24.96 12.89
CA GLN A 80 9.92 26.15 12.18
C GLN A 80 9.64 27.27 13.18
N ALA A 81 10.23 28.44 12.94
CA ALA A 81 10.07 29.58 13.83
C ALA A 81 9.63 30.82 13.07
N VAL A 82 8.95 31.72 13.78
CA VAL A 82 8.73 33.09 13.33
C VAL A 82 9.50 34.01 14.25
N PHE A 83 10.50 34.69 13.69
CA PHE A 83 11.22 35.76 14.34
C PHE A 83 10.47 37.07 14.15
N HIS A 84 10.16 37.77 15.24
CA HIS A 84 9.42 39.03 15.25
C HIS A 84 10.35 40.15 15.70
N HIS A 85 10.32 41.28 15.00
CA HIS A 85 10.90 42.55 15.41
C HIS A 85 9.86 43.67 15.27
N LEU A 86 10.19 44.91 15.65
CA LEU A 86 9.21 46.00 15.67
C LEU A 86 8.63 46.37 14.29
N ASP A 87 9.41 46.14 13.23
CA ASP A 87 9.05 46.53 11.86
C ASP A 87 8.51 45.36 11.02
N GLY A 88 8.39 44.16 11.58
CA GLY A 88 7.93 42.99 10.84
C GLY A 88 8.37 41.65 11.44
N ASN A 89 8.32 40.62 10.60
CA ASN A 89 8.57 39.24 10.97
C ASN A 89 9.22 38.44 9.84
N VAL A 90 10.05 37.47 10.22
CA VAL A 90 10.83 36.60 9.34
C VAL A 90 10.53 35.16 9.71
N SER A 91 10.21 34.33 8.72
CA SER A 91 10.08 32.88 8.94
C SER A 91 11.45 32.23 8.83
N LEU A 92 11.77 31.34 9.77
CA LEU A 92 13.02 30.60 9.84
C LEU A 92 12.73 29.10 9.76
N GLY A 93 13.50 28.40 8.95
CA GLY A 93 13.62 26.94 8.89
C GLY A 93 14.94 26.44 9.49
N ASP A 94 15.15 25.13 9.43
CA ASP A 94 16.37 24.49 9.93
C ASP A 94 17.63 25.14 9.35
N MET A 95 18.59 25.45 10.23
CA MET A 95 19.87 26.10 9.92
C MET A 95 19.77 27.54 9.40
N ASP A 96 18.59 28.18 9.42
CA ASP A 96 18.48 29.61 9.19
C ASP A 96 19.04 30.39 10.40
N GLY A 97 19.74 31.50 10.10
CA GLY A 97 20.34 32.37 11.10
C GLY A 97 19.98 33.84 10.90
N VAL A 98 19.78 34.58 12.00
CA VAL A 98 19.57 36.03 12.00
C VAL A 98 20.57 36.73 12.94
N VAL A 99 21.20 37.79 12.45
CA VAL A 99 22.10 38.63 13.26
C VAL A 99 21.33 39.83 13.79
N ILE A 100 21.12 39.85 15.10
CA ILE A 100 20.38 40.86 15.83
C ILE A 100 21.36 41.92 16.33
N LYS A 101 21.20 43.15 15.84
CA LYS A 101 22.03 44.28 16.27
C LYS A 101 21.64 44.76 17.67
N ASN A 102 22.56 45.46 18.31
CA ASN A 102 22.36 46.07 19.61
C ASN A 102 21.13 46.99 19.62
N GLY A 103 20.32 46.88 20.68
CA GLY A 103 19.10 47.67 20.87
C GLY A 103 17.90 47.26 20.02
N VAL A 104 18.00 46.21 19.18
CA VAL A 104 16.88 45.72 18.38
C VAL A 104 15.96 44.85 19.22
N PHE A 105 14.70 45.28 19.36
CA PHE A 105 13.66 44.50 20.02
C PHE A 105 13.24 43.32 19.14
N HIS A 106 13.26 42.13 19.73
CA HIS A 106 12.89 40.90 19.05
C HIS A 106 12.24 39.87 19.96
N SER A 107 11.57 38.89 19.34
CA SER A 107 11.05 37.68 19.99
C SER A 107 10.93 36.55 18.98
N THR A 108 11.03 35.31 19.46
CA THR A 108 11.01 34.10 18.62
C THR A 108 9.81 33.25 19.02
N GLU A 109 9.03 32.85 18.03
CA GLU A 109 7.83 32.03 18.20
C GLU A 109 8.01 30.67 17.53
N ALA A 110 7.70 29.61 18.27
CA ALA A 110 7.67 28.25 17.73
C ALA A 110 6.38 28.00 16.93
N TYR A 111 6.46 27.97 15.60
CA TYR A 111 5.31 27.78 14.71
C TYR A 111 5.30 26.38 14.10
N ASN A 112 4.24 25.61 14.31
CA ASN A 112 4.03 24.31 13.66
C ASN A 112 2.51 24.03 13.57
N PRO A 113 1.97 23.32 12.55
CA PRO A 113 0.54 23.04 12.38
C PRO A 113 -0.06 21.77 13.04
N LEU A 114 0.73 20.81 13.57
CA LEU A 114 0.29 19.51 14.15
C LEU A 114 -0.57 19.59 15.47
N PRO A 115 -0.98 18.52 16.17
CA PRO A 115 -1.60 18.64 17.51
C PRO A 115 -0.60 19.05 18.62
N ILE A 116 -1.04 19.73 19.70
CA ILE A 116 -0.15 20.23 20.80
C ILE A 116 0.35 19.09 21.72
N THR A 117 -0.27 17.92 21.66
CA THR A 117 0.01 16.80 22.56
C THR A 117 0.71 15.66 21.81
N PRO A 118 1.84 15.12 22.33
CA PRO A 118 2.53 15.48 23.57
C PRO A 118 3.40 16.75 23.46
N GLN A 119 3.48 17.52 24.55
CA GLN A 119 4.15 18.84 24.62
C GLN A 119 5.67 18.78 24.45
N SER A 120 6.29 17.61 24.71
CA SER A 120 7.75 17.45 24.78
C SER A 120 8.43 17.12 23.45
N GLU A 121 7.68 16.70 22.44
CA GLU A 121 8.23 16.12 21.21
C GLU A 121 8.14 17.06 19.99
N ASN A 122 7.55 18.25 20.15
CA ASN A 122 7.09 19.09 19.03
C ASN A 122 7.47 20.59 19.12
N GLY A 123 8.50 20.94 19.90
CA GLY A 123 9.01 22.32 20.03
C GLY A 123 10.02 22.72 18.95
N ILE A 124 10.73 23.84 19.17
CA ILE A 124 11.91 24.22 18.38
C ILE A 124 13.16 24.30 19.28
N TRP A 125 14.33 24.14 18.65
CA TRP A 125 15.62 24.35 19.29
C TRP A 125 16.33 25.53 18.64
N VAL A 126 16.76 26.48 19.46
CA VAL A 126 17.38 27.73 19.01
C VAL A 126 18.72 27.89 19.72
N MET A 127 19.75 28.31 18.98
CA MET A 127 21.03 28.72 19.54
C MET A 127 21.15 30.24 19.46
N GLU A 128 21.62 30.87 20.54
CA GLU A 128 21.94 32.30 20.57
C GLU A 128 23.42 32.49 20.93
N ILE A 129 24.17 33.14 20.05
CA ILE A 129 25.57 33.53 20.27
C ILE A 129 25.56 35.03 20.64
N GLU A 130 25.76 35.30 21.91
CA GLU A 130 25.66 36.62 22.52
C GLU A 130 27.03 37.26 22.69
N SER A 131 27.27 38.44 22.11
CA SER A 131 28.55 39.16 22.26
C SER A 131 28.35 40.67 22.52
N PRO A 132 28.97 41.24 23.58
CA PRO A 132 29.68 40.58 24.68
C PRO A 132 28.74 39.75 25.59
N PRO A 133 29.27 38.88 26.48
CA PRO A 133 28.49 37.97 27.33
C PRO A 133 27.80 38.68 28.51
N TYR A 134 27.11 39.79 28.28
CA TYR A 134 26.47 40.57 29.34
C TYR A 134 25.02 40.12 29.58
N LYS A 135 24.65 39.87 30.84
CA LYS A 135 23.26 39.54 31.22
C LYS A 135 22.49 40.72 31.84
N SER A 136 23.20 41.76 32.30
CA SER A 136 22.61 42.89 33.04
C SER A 136 22.03 44.00 32.15
N ASP A 137 22.14 43.92 30.83
CA ASP A 137 21.65 44.94 29.90
C ASP A 137 20.32 44.57 29.22
N LEU A 138 19.58 43.60 29.74
CA LEU A 138 18.32 43.17 29.17
C LEU A 138 17.20 44.21 29.40
N VAL A 139 16.54 44.63 28.31
CA VAL A 139 15.36 45.49 28.34
C VAL A 139 14.17 44.73 27.74
N ARG A 140 13.09 44.58 28.52
CA ARG A 140 11.89 43.84 28.11
C ARG A 140 10.67 44.76 27.98
N MET A 141 9.93 44.60 26.88
CA MET A 141 8.60 45.21 26.75
C MET A 141 7.58 44.44 27.59
N GLN A 142 6.38 45.03 27.74
CA GLN A 142 5.26 44.32 28.33
C GLN A 142 4.88 43.11 27.47
N ASP A 143 4.80 41.94 28.08
CA ASP A 143 4.46 40.68 27.45
C ASP A 143 3.34 39.95 28.20
N ALA A 144 2.86 38.85 27.61
CA ALA A 144 1.83 38.00 28.20
C ALA A 144 2.27 37.26 29.48
N TYR A 145 3.55 37.35 29.84
CA TYR A 145 4.13 36.71 31.03
C TYR A 145 4.32 37.69 32.20
N GLY A 146 3.95 38.96 32.04
CA GLY A 146 4.09 39.98 33.09
C GLY A 146 5.54 40.40 33.37
N ARG A 147 6.50 40.13 32.47
CA ARG A 147 7.95 40.31 32.73
C ARG A 147 8.51 41.69 32.38
N ALA A 148 7.66 42.69 32.22
CA ALA A 148 8.07 44.06 31.87
C ALA A 148 9.10 44.60 32.86
N GLY A 149 10.24 45.09 32.36
CA GLY A 149 11.30 45.69 33.21
C GLY A 149 11.98 44.75 34.21
N THR A 150 11.70 43.44 34.17
CA THR A 150 12.35 42.45 35.06
C THR A 150 13.74 42.08 34.55
N ALA A 151 14.66 41.77 35.47
CA ALA A 151 15.99 41.24 35.18
C ALA A 151 15.93 39.74 34.80
N TYR A 152 17.08 39.17 34.42
CA TYR A 152 17.18 37.74 34.11
C TYR A 152 16.81 36.84 35.30
N GLU A 153 16.30 35.66 35.00
CA GLU A 153 15.86 34.66 35.98
C GLU A 153 17.04 34.14 36.83
N GLY A 154 16.95 34.28 38.16
CA GLY A 154 17.96 33.81 39.10
C GLY A 154 17.79 32.36 39.56
N SER A 155 18.53 31.99 40.61
CA SER A 155 18.68 30.60 41.09
C SER A 155 17.38 29.84 41.39
N SER A 156 16.28 30.53 41.72
CA SER A 156 14.97 29.91 41.97
C SER A 156 14.34 29.24 40.74
N HIS A 157 14.84 29.53 39.53
CA HIS A 157 14.35 28.95 38.27
C HIS A 157 15.32 27.91 37.68
N MET A 158 16.35 27.52 38.42
CA MET A 158 17.43 26.66 37.92
C MET A 158 17.27 25.22 38.36
N VAL A 159 17.53 24.31 37.42
CA VAL A 159 17.74 22.88 37.69
C VAL A 159 19.23 22.61 37.58
N GLN A 160 19.83 22.19 38.70
CA GLN A 160 21.26 21.90 38.81
C GLN A 160 21.61 20.54 38.21
N GLU A 161 22.81 20.43 37.64
CA GLU A 161 23.46 19.18 37.21
C GLU A 161 22.62 18.34 36.22
N PRO A 162 22.30 18.86 35.03
CA PRO A 162 21.63 18.08 33.99
C PRO A 162 22.49 16.88 33.52
N GLU A 163 21.86 15.71 33.36
CA GLU A 163 22.55 14.44 33.03
C GLU A 163 23.26 14.44 31.67
N SER A 164 22.74 15.18 30.67
CA SER A 164 23.33 15.25 29.33
C SER A 164 22.78 16.45 28.55
N TYR A 165 23.66 17.33 28.06
CA TYR A 165 23.33 18.48 27.20
C TYR A 165 24.54 18.91 26.35
N LEU A 166 24.35 19.79 25.36
CA LEU A 166 25.44 20.30 24.52
C LEU A 166 26.36 21.21 25.37
N GLN A 167 27.65 20.88 25.45
CA GLN A 167 28.63 21.65 26.21
C GLN A 167 29.92 21.79 25.40
N LEU A 168 30.16 22.99 24.89
CA LEU A 168 31.32 23.28 24.08
C LEU A 168 32.46 23.79 24.97
N ARG A 169 33.70 23.61 24.51
CA ARG A 169 34.89 24.19 25.12
C ARG A 169 35.92 24.49 24.04
N VAL A 170 36.84 25.41 24.33
CA VAL A 170 38.00 25.61 23.46
C VAL A 170 38.94 24.41 23.66
N PRO A 171 39.38 23.72 22.59
CA PRO A 171 40.31 22.61 22.72
C PRO A 171 41.70 23.07 23.22
N ASP A 172 42.33 22.25 24.07
CA ASP A 172 43.69 22.50 24.58
C ASP A 172 44.78 22.23 23.51
N SER A 173 44.42 21.52 22.44
CA SER A 173 45.30 21.17 21.32
C SER A 173 44.83 21.83 20.01
N SER A 174 45.56 21.63 18.93
CA SER A 174 45.14 22.03 17.58
C SER A 174 44.10 21.09 16.95
N GLU A 175 43.59 20.10 17.70
CA GLU A 175 42.51 19.22 17.22
C GLU A 175 41.13 19.81 17.54
N ASP A 176 40.22 19.68 16.58
CA ASP A 176 38.86 20.17 16.69
C ASP A 176 38.07 19.44 17.77
N LEU A 177 37.29 20.18 18.55
CA LEU A 177 36.25 19.59 19.39
C LEU A 177 34.97 19.44 18.57
N LYS A 178 34.57 18.20 18.27
CA LYS A 178 33.29 17.89 17.60
C LYS A 178 32.30 17.31 18.60
N GLN A 179 31.10 17.90 18.69
CA GLN A 179 29.99 17.38 19.48
C GLN A 179 28.72 17.32 18.63
N LYS A 180 28.04 16.18 18.67
CA LYS A 180 26.75 15.99 18.00
C LYS A 180 25.62 16.39 18.95
N PHE A 181 24.67 17.15 18.44
CA PHE A 181 23.43 17.48 19.14
C PHE A 181 22.30 17.50 18.11
N PHE A 182 21.37 16.55 18.25
CA PHE A 182 20.41 16.16 17.22
C PHE A 182 21.09 15.71 15.92
N ASP A 183 20.65 16.23 14.77
CA ASP A 183 21.25 16.09 13.46
C ASP A 183 22.19 17.26 13.14
N CYS A 184 22.65 18.01 14.15
CA CYS A 184 23.69 19.02 14.01
C CYS A 184 25.04 18.53 14.58
N ILE A 185 26.12 18.85 13.88
CA ILE A 185 27.51 18.65 14.29
C ILE A 185 28.07 20.03 14.61
N PHE A 186 28.49 20.22 15.87
CA PHE A 186 29.14 21.44 16.36
C PHE A 186 30.64 21.21 16.44
N THR A 187 31.41 22.02 15.73
CA THR A 187 32.87 21.95 15.68
C THR A 187 33.47 23.24 16.23
N VAL A 188 34.26 23.16 17.31
CA VAL A 188 35.09 24.28 17.78
C VAL A 188 36.48 24.13 17.18
N HIS A 189 36.83 25.05 16.28
CA HIS A 189 38.07 25.05 15.50
C HIS A 189 38.97 26.22 15.91
N LYS A 190 40.29 26.01 15.94
CA LYS A 190 41.28 27.04 16.28
C LYS A 190 42.27 27.24 15.14
N GLY A 191 42.44 28.49 14.72
CA GLY A 191 43.47 28.86 13.76
C GLY A 191 43.08 28.61 12.30
N VAL A 192 43.99 28.01 11.55
CA VAL A 192 43.92 27.90 10.08
C VAL A 192 43.25 26.59 9.66
N PHE A 193 42.37 26.69 8.66
CA PHE A 193 41.70 25.55 8.02
C PHE A 193 42.63 24.84 7.02
N ASP A 194 43.37 23.81 7.45
CA ASP A 194 44.44 23.17 6.67
C ASP A 194 44.15 21.72 6.20
N LYS A 195 43.10 21.07 6.73
CA LYS A 195 42.76 19.65 6.46
C LYS A 195 41.42 19.47 5.75
N GLU A 196 40.36 19.28 6.54
CA GLU A 196 38.99 19.07 6.08
C GLU A 196 38.23 20.38 6.25
N LEU A 197 37.72 20.89 5.12
CA LEU A 197 36.90 22.09 5.14
C LEU A 197 35.46 21.70 5.50
N PRO A 198 34.78 22.50 6.34
CA PRO A 198 33.33 22.41 6.52
C PRO A 198 32.58 22.48 5.19
N ALA A 199 31.35 21.98 5.19
CA ALA A 199 30.44 22.15 4.07
C ALA A 199 30.24 23.64 3.74
N ASP A 200 30.04 23.98 2.46
CA ASP A 200 29.92 25.36 2.01
C ASP A 200 28.74 26.11 2.67
N ASP A 201 27.66 25.38 2.97
CA ASP A 201 26.45 25.82 3.65
C ASP A 201 26.53 25.72 5.19
N ALA A 202 27.66 25.28 5.74
CA ALA A 202 27.89 25.30 7.19
C ALA A 202 27.80 26.74 7.73
N LEU A 203 27.25 26.91 8.93
CA LEU A 203 27.30 28.19 9.62
C LEU A 203 28.61 28.30 10.40
N ILE A 204 29.25 29.46 10.32
CA ILE A 204 30.47 29.76 11.06
C ILE A 204 30.33 31.07 11.86
N SER A 205 30.82 31.03 13.11
CA SER A 205 30.88 32.18 14.00
C SER A 205 32.26 32.30 14.66
N VAL A 206 32.78 33.53 14.75
CA VAL A 206 34.00 33.81 15.53
C VAL A 206 33.62 33.92 17.00
N ILE A 207 34.14 33.02 17.84
CA ILE A 207 33.81 32.96 19.27
C ILE A 207 34.96 33.40 20.18
N ALA A 208 36.20 33.50 19.66
CA ALA A 208 37.33 34.13 20.35
C ALA A 208 38.38 34.66 19.37
N ARG A 209 39.25 35.57 19.82
CA ARG A 209 40.43 36.03 19.06
C ARG A 209 41.58 36.46 19.99
N GLY A 210 42.83 36.32 19.55
CA GLY A 210 44.00 36.85 20.25
C GLY A 210 44.37 38.27 19.80
N GLY A 211 44.52 39.22 20.74
CA GLY A 211 45.11 40.56 20.50
C GLY A 211 44.11 41.74 20.33
N GLU A 212 44.61 42.97 20.53
CA GLU A 212 43.79 44.21 20.58
C GLU A 212 43.43 44.79 19.20
N ASN A 213 44.14 44.43 18.13
CA ASN A 213 43.89 44.94 16.78
C ASN A 213 42.91 44.06 16.00
N GLY A 214 41.61 44.28 16.20
CA GLY A 214 40.57 43.61 15.43
C GLY A 214 40.61 43.97 13.94
N SER A 215 40.50 42.96 13.07
CA SER A 215 40.18 43.16 11.64
C SER A 215 38.91 44.01 11.49
N LYS A 216 38.91 44.98 10.56
CA LYS A 216 37.72 45.78 10.21
C LYS A 216 36.73 45.02 9.32
N ASN A 217 37.08 43.82 8.86
CA ASN A 217 36.20 43.00 8.04
C ASN A 217 35.07 42.40 8.92
N PRO A 218 33.79 42.67 8.59
CA PRO A 218 32.64 42.19 9.36
C PRO A 218 32.62 40.67 9.60
N ALA A 219 33.17 39.87 8.67
CA ALA A 219 33.27 38.42 8.76
C ALA A 219 34.12 37.92 9.95
N PHE A 220 34.97 38.79 10.52
CA PHE A 220 35.80 38.50 11.69
C PHE A 220 35.26 39.13 12.98
N SER A 221 34.05 39.67 12.93
CA SER A 221 33.42 40.22 14.12
C SER A 221 33.06 39.08 15.07
N VAL A 222 33.57 39.16 16.30
CA VAL A 222 33.22 38.24 17.39
C VAL A 222 31.68 38.18 17.54
N GLY A 223 31.13 36.97 17.67
CA GLY A 223 29.70 36.68 17.71
C GLY A 223 28.94 36.96 16.41
N GLY A 224 29.64 37.25 15.31
CA GLY A 224 29.03 37.32 13.97
C GLY A 224 28.68 35.94 13.43
N LEU A 225 27.81 35.87 12.44
CA LEU A 225 27.38 34.63 11.79
C LEU A 225 27.44 34.81 10.28
N SER A 226 27.94 33.80 9.58
CA SER A 226 28.01 33.75 8.11
C SER A 226 27.98 32.30 7.63
N GLU A 227 27.61 32.08 6.37
CA GLU A 227 27.88 30.81 5.69
C GLU A 227 29.40 30.62 5.51
N PHE A 228 29.86 29.38 5.64
CA PHE A 228 31.28 29.05 5.53
C PHE A 228 31.84 29.41 4.15
N ARG A 229 31.07 29.24 3.08
CA ARG A 229 31.44 29.67 1.72
C ARG A 229 31.72 31.17 1.61
N GLU A 230 30.94 32.00 2.30
CA GLU A 230 31.16 33.45 2.31
C GLU A 230 32.36 33.82 3.17
N PHE A 231 32.46 33.21 4.35
CA PHE A 231 33.61 33.36 5.24
C PHE A 231 34.91 32.98 4.53
N ARG A 232 34.95 31.85 3.84
CA ARG A 232 36.11 31.35 3.10
C ARG A 232 36.61 32.34 2.04
N LYS A 233 35.69 32.99 1.33
CA LYS A 233 36.06 34.07 0.37
C LYS A 233 36.65 35.29 1.08
N SER A 234 36.23 35.56 2.32
CA SER A 234 36.64 36.73 3.09
C SER A 234 37.99 36.58 3.81
N VAL A 235 38.51 35.35 3.92
CA VAL A 235 39.76 35.03 4.65
C VAL A 235 40.97 34.80 3.74
N GLU A 236 40.81 35.01 2.43
CA GLU A 236 41.91 34.88 1.47
C GLU A 236 43.04 35.87 1.83
N ASN A 237 44.18 35.34 2.31
CA ASN A 237 45.34 36.09 2.82
C ASN A 237 45.18 36.77 4.20
N VAL A 238 44.31 36.26 5.07
CA VAL A 238 44.21 36.71 6.47
C VAL A 238 44.92 35.71 7.39
N ASP A 239 45.73 36.22 8.32
CA ASP A 239 46.29 35.39 9.39
C ASP A 239 45.19 35.07 10.41
N LEU A 240 44.87 33.78 10.52
CA LEU A 240 43.83 33.27 11.42
C LEU A 240 44.39 32.79 12.75
N ASP A 241 45.71 32.93 12.98
CA ASP A 241 46.30 32.52 14.24
C ASP A 241 45.68 33.27 15.43
N GLY A 242 45.39 32.52 16.49
CA GLY A 242 44.69 33.03 17.67
C GLY A 242 43.16 33.21 17.54
N TYR A 243 42.54 32.95 16.37
CA TYR A 243 41.08 32.92 16.26
C TYR A 243 40.50 31.56 16.67
N VAL A 244 39.31 31.58 17.28
CA VAL A 244 38.51 30.39 17.57
C VAL A 244 37.14 30.54 16.93
N PHE A 245 36.73 29.51 16.22
CA PHE A 245 35.50 29.45 15.45
C PHE A 245 34.57 28.38 16.00
N LEU A 246 33.26 28.67 16.02
CA LEU A 246 32.21 27.67 16.11
C LEU A 246 31.67 27.43 14.70
N ILE A 247 31.63 26.17 14.29
CA ILE A 247 31.09 25.72 13.01
C ILE A 247 29.92 24.79 13.31
N ILE A 248 28.82 24.95 12.58
CA ILE A 248 27.59 24.17 12.79
C ILE A 248 27.16 23.61 11.44
N GLU A 249 27.07 22.29 11.36
CA GLU A 249 26.75 21.53 10.15
C GLU A 249 25.56 20.59 10.40
N LYS A 250 24.72 20.34 9.39
CA LYS A 250 23.76 19.24 9.44
C LYS A 250 24.46 17.91 9.11
N GLU A 251 24.17 16.88 9.89
CA GLU A 251 24.57 15.52 9.59
C GLU A 251 23.86 15.04 8.33
N LYS A 252 24.63 14.63 7.32
CA LYS A 252 24.05 14.03 6.12
C LYS A 252 23.58 12.62 6.44
N LYS A 253 22.27 12.36 6.28
CA LYS A 253 21.70 11.01 6.38
C LYS A 253 22.06 10.21 5.14
N ILE A 254 23.27 9.67 5.10
CA ILE A 254 23.72 8.88 3.96
C ILE A 254 23.24 7.43 4.10
N MET A 255 22.56 6.90 3.09
CA MET A 255 22.17 5.49 3.00
C MET A 255 22.26 4.96 1.59
N ARG A 256 22.20 3.63 1.40
CA ARG A 256 22.17 3.07 0.04
C ARG A 256 20.80 3.28 -0.61
N THR A 257 20.77 3.43 -1.92
CA THR A 257 19.54 3.46 -2.72
C THR A 257 18.62 2.29 -2.41
N ALA A 258 19.16 1.07 -2.29
CA ALA A 258 18.38 -0.11 -1.96
C ALA A 258 17.72 -0.03 -0.57
N ASP A 259 18.43 0.47 0.45
CA ASP A 259 17.87 0.65 1.80
C ASP A 259 16.71 1.65 1.77
N TYR A 260 16.86 2.74 1.02
CA TYR A 260 15.79 3.73 0.84
C TYR A 260 14.53 3.12 0.22
N VAL A 261 14.67 2.30 -0.84
CA VAL A 261 13.52 1.63 -1.48
C VAL A 261 12.71 0.82 -0.48
N PHE A 262 13.36 -0.03 0.31
CA PHE A 262 12.64 -0.88 1.27
C PHE A 262 12.09 -0.10 2.47
N ASN A 263 12.73 0.99 2.90
CA ASN A 263 12.13 1.90 3.87
C ASN A 263 10.82 2.51 3.34
N ARG A 264 10.79 2.96 2.07
CA ARG A 264 9.56 3.49 1.45
C ARG A 264 8.46 2.43 1.31
N ILE A 265 8.82 1.18 1.04
CA ILE A 265 7.87 0.05 1.00
C ILE A 265 7.31 -0.23 2.41
N ALA A 266 8.17 -0.27 3.43
CA ALA A 266 7.78 -0.48 4.82
C ALA A 266 6.80 0.59 5.33
N GLU A 267 7.00 1.85 4.93
CA GLU A 267 6.11 2.97 5.28
C GLU A 267 4.66 2.82 4.74
N LEU A 268 4.44 1.98 3.72
CA LEU A 268 3.08 1.60 3.28
C LEU A 268 2.39 0.62 4.25
N GLY A 269 3.12 0.17 5.26
CA GLY A 269 2.75 -0.91 6.16
C GLY A 269 2.70 -2.28 5.48
N VAL A 270 3.42 -2.44 4.36
CA VAL A 270 3.67 -3.75 3.75
C VAL A 270 4.66 -4.49 4.63
N LYS A 271 4.29 -5.69 5.06
CA LYS A 271 5.12 -6.53 5.93
C LYS A 271 5.88 -7.62 5.17
N GLU A 272 5.31 -8.11 4.07
CA GLU A 272 5.82 -9.31 3.40
C GLU A 272 6.26 -8.99 1.98
N VAL A 273 7.50 -9.36 1.64
CA VAL A 273 8.09 -9.22 0.30
C VAL A 273 8.40 -10.61 -0.25
N PHE A 274 7.74 -11.02 -1.32
CA PHE A 274 7.95 -12.34 -1.92
C PHE A 274 9.14 -12.29 -2.88
N ALA A 275 10.16 -13.11 -2.61
CA ALA A 275 11.47 -12.94 -3.21
C ALA A 275 12.06 -14.24 -3.77
N VAL A 276 12.75 -14.09 -4.91
CA VAL A 276 13.76 -15.06 -5.37
C VAL A 276 15.08 -14.29 -5.52
N SER A 277 16.06 -14.65 -4.71
CA SER A 277 17.35 -13.95 -4.68
C SER A 277 18.18 -14.20 -5.94
N GLY A 278 18.95 -13.21 -6.38
CA GLY A 278 19.96 -13.39 -7.43
C GLY A 278 20.93 -12.22 -7.52
N GLY A 279 22.05 -12.44 -8.22
CA GLY A 279 23.19 -11.52 -8.24
C GLY A 279 22.86 -10.13 -8.76
N GLY A 280 21.96 -10.01 -9.74
CA GLY A 280 21.53 -8.73 -10.28
C GLY A 280 20.77 -7.86 -9.27
N ALA A 281 20.22 -8.45 -8.20
CA ALA A 281 19.45 -7.76 -7.15
C ALA A 281 20.12 -7.87 -5.75
N MET A 282 21.41 -8.19 -5.67
CA MET A 282 22.02 -8.59 -4.38
C MET A 282 21.88 -7.52 -3.27
N HIS A 283 21.98 -6.23 -3.62
CA HIS A 283 21.83 -5.15 -2.64
C HIS A 283 20.36 -4.92 -2.25
N LEU A 284 19.42 -5.19 -3.15
CA LEU A 284 18.00 -5.16 -2.86
C LEU A 284 17.61 -6.30 -1.92
N VAL A 285 18.13 -7.51 -2.13
CA VAL A 285 17.92 -8.66 -1.25
C VAL A 285 18.49 -8.37 0.14
N ASP A 286 19.70 -7.83 0.22
CA ASP A 286 20.32 -7.42 1.49
C ASP A 286 19.51 -6.32 2.20
N ALA A 287 19.02 -5.31 1.46
CA ALA A 287 18.19 -4.24 2.02
C ALA A 287 16.83 -4.76 2.55
N ALA A 288 16.17 -5.67 1.83
CA ALA A 288 14.94 -6.31 2.29
C ALA A 288 15.17 -7.13 3.57
N GLY A 289 16.30 -7.86 3.66
CA GLY A 289 16.63 -8.68 4.84
C GLY A 289 17.12 -7.88 6.05
N LYS A 290 17.62 -6.66 5.84
CA LYS A 290 18.07 -5.76 6.92
C LYS A 290 16.93 -4.91 7.52
N ASN A 291 15.87 -4.66 6.76
CA ASN A 291 14.76 -3.81 7.21
C ASN A 291 13.94 -4.53 8.30
N GLU A 292 13.80 -3.92 9.48
CA GLU A 292 13.14 -4.54 10.64
C GLU A 292 11.61 -4.62 10.53
N ASP A 293 11.02 -3.82 9.63
CA ASP A 293 9.56 -3.75 9.42
C ASP A 293 9.10 -4.67 8.26
N ILE A 294 10.04 -5.30 7.57
CA ILE A 294 9.79 -6.18 6.42
C ILE A 294 10.33 -7.59 6.71
N ASN A 295 9.52 -8.58 6.38
CA ASN A 295 9.90 -9.97 6.23
C ASN A 295 10.04 -10.28 4.74
N TYR A 296 11.20 -10.80 4.34
CA TYR A 296 11.31 -11.41 3.01
C TYR A 296 10.87 -12.87 3.06
N VAL A 297 10.03 -13.25 2.10
CA VAL A 297 9.52 -14.62 1.92
C VAL A 297 10.24 -15.21 0.73
N ALA A 298 11.18 -16.11 0.98
CA ALA A 298 11.90 -16.85 -0.05
C ALA A 298 10.99 -17.92 -0.65
N VAL A 299 10.70 -17.79 -1.94
CA VAL A 299 9.95 -18.77 -2.73
C VAL A 299 10.87 -19.45 -3.75
N TYR A 300 10.41 -20.51 -4.41
CA TYR A 300 11.24 -21.35 -5.26
C TYR A 300 11.11 -21.04 -6.76
N HIS A 301 10.19 -20.16 -7.15
CA HIS A 301 10.05 -19.68 -8.53
C HIS A 301 9.47 -18.25 -8.58
N GLU A 302 9.92 -17.42 -9.52
CA GLU A 302 9.51 -16.01 -9.59
C GLU A 302 8.03 -15.84 -9.99
N GLN A 303 7.48 -16.77 -10.77
CA GLN A 303 6.04 -16.84 -11.01
C GLN A 303 5.26 -16.98 -9.69
N ALA A 304 5.75 -17.81 -8.77
CA ALA A 304 5.11 -17.98 -7.47
C ALA A 304 5.25 -16.72 -6.61
N ALA A 305 6.39 -16.01 -6.69
CA ALA A 305 6.56 -14.72 -6.00
C ALA A 305 5.50 -13.70 -6.44
N ALA A 306 5.31 -13.56 -7.75
CA ALA A 306 4.33 -12.66 -8.35
C ALA A 306 2.88 -13.01 -7.94
N MET A 307 2.54 -14.30 -7.98
CA MET A 307 1.20 -14.79 -7.62
C MET A 307 0.92 -14.72 -6.11
N ALA A 308 1.94 -14.93 -5.26
CA ALA A 308 1.83 -14.75 -3.82
C ALA A 308 1.65 -13.27 -3.45
N ALA A 309 2.37 -12.36 -4.10
CA ALA A 309 2.15 -10.92 -3.95
C ALA A 309 0.70 -10.53 -4.30
N GLU A 310 0.12 -11.12 -5.35
CA GLU A 310 -1.30 -10.93 -5.70
C GLU A 310 -2.22 -11.41 -4.56
N GLY A 311 -2.01 -12.62 -4.04
CA GLY A 311 -2.79 -13.17 -2.92
C GLY A 311 -2.70 -12.33 -1.65
N TYR A 312 -1.51 -11.84 -1.32
CA TYR A 312 -1.27 -10.94 -0.19
C TYR A 312 -2.03 -9.61 -0.33
N ALA A 313 -1.98 -9.00 -1.52
CA ALA A 313 -2.64 -7.74 -1.79
C ALA A 313 -4.17 -7.83 -1.65
N ARG A 314 -4.75 -8.93 -2.11
CA ARG A 314 -6.20 -9.18 -2.02
C ARG A 314 -6.70 -9.27 -0.58
N ILE A 315 -5.88 -9.77 0.35
CA ILE A 315 -6.25 -9.90 1.76
C ILE A 315 -5.95 -8.62 2.54
N THR A 316 -4.77 -8.03 2.36
CA THR A 316 -4.36 -6.85 3.15
C THR A 316 -4.96 -5.53 2.67
N GLY A 317 -5.40 -5.45 1.40
CA GLY A 317 -5.75 -4.17 0.77
C GLY A 317 -4.54 -3.27 0.49
N LYS A 318 -3.32 -3.75 0.73
CA LYS A 318 -2.06 -3.05 0.48
C LYS A 318 -1.39 -3.60 -0.77
N PRO A 319 -0.46 -2.86 -1.41
CA PRO A 319 0.27 -3.40 -2.54
C PRO A 319 1.06 -4.67 -2.17
N GLY A 320 0.95 -5.70 -2.99
CA GLY A 320 1.82 -6.88 -2.89
C GLY A 320 3.18 -6.60 -3.52
N VAL A 321 4.27 -7.06 -2.90
CA VAL A 321 5.63 -6.74 -3.37
C VAL A 321 6.37 -7.99 -3.81
N THR A 322 6.92 -7.94 -5.02
CA THR A 322 7.76 -9.00 -5.62
C THR A 322 9.19 -8.49 -5.78
N LEU A 323 10.18 -9.26 -5.31
CA LEU A 323 11.60 -8.97 -5.45
C LEU A 323 12.31 -10.07 -6.25
N VAL A 324 12.89 -9.72 -7.39
CA VAL A 324 13.58 -10.68 -8.27
C VAL A 324 14.88 -10.13 -8.84
N THR A 325 15.73 -11.02 -9.37
CA THR A 325 16.95 -10.64 -10.11
C THR A 325 16.65 -10.20 -11.55
N SER A 326 17.70 -9.83 -12.28
CA SER A 326 17.65 -9.47 -13.71
C SER A 326 17.28 -10.65 -14.61
N GLY A 327 17.02 -10.35 -15.89
CA GLY A 327 16.90 -11.34 -16.95
C GLY A 327 15.84 -12.40 -16.67
N PRO A 328 16.23 -13.70 -16.51
CA PRO A 328 15.28 -14.78 -16.27
C PRO A 328 14.40 -14.54 -15.04
N GLY A 329 14.94 -13.91 -13.99
CA GLY A 329 14.17 -13.60 -12.78
C GLY A 329 13.00 -12.66 -13.08
N GLY A 330 13.26 -11.58 -13.82
CA GLY A 330 12.22 -10.68 -14.29
C GLY A 330 11.24 -11.34 -15.27
N THR A 331 11.72 -12.12 -16.24
CA THR A 331 10.81 -12.72 -17.24
C THR A 331 9.91 -13.81 -16.68
N ASN A 332 10.34 -14.53 -15.63
CA ASN A 332 9.55 -15.57 -14.99
C ASN A 332 8.35 -15.02 -14.19
N THR A 333 8.32 -13.73 -13.85
CA THR A 333 7.17 -13.13 -13.14
C THR A 333 6.02 -12.74 -14.04
N ILE A 334 6.24 -12.64 -15.36
CA ILE A 334 5.33 -11.96 -16.29
C ILE A 334 3.90 -12.54 -16.25
N THR A 335 3.73 -13.84 -16.11
CA THR A 335 2.40 -14.45 -15.98
C THR A 335 1.65 -13.96 -14.75
N GLY A 336 2.30 -13.89 -13.58
CA GLY A 336 1.69 -13.36 -12.36
C GLY A 336 1.44 -11.86 -12.47
N LEU A 337 2.33 -11.11 -13.10
CA LEU A 337 2.15 -9.69 -13.39
C LEU A 337 0.93 -9.42 -14.29
N CYS A 338 0.75 -10.22 -15.35
CA CYS A 338 -0.44 -10.17 -16.21
C CYS A 338 -1.72 -10.48 -15.43
N GLY A 339 -1.67 -11.44 -14.49
CA GLY A 339 -2.76 -11.73 -13.55
C GLY A 339 -3.16 -10.48 -12.76
N ALA A 340 -2.20 -9.86 -12.09
CA ALA A 340 -2.42 -8.63 -11.32
C ALA A 340 -2.93 -7.46 -12.19
N TRP A 341 -2.43 -7.30 -13.42
CA TRP A 341 -2.91 -6.28 -14.36
C TRP A 341 -4.39 -6.46 -14.70
N ILE A 342 -4.77 -7.65 -15.16
CA ILE A 342 -6.12 -7.91 -15.66
C ILE A 342 -7.14 -7.85 -14.52
N ASP A 343 -6.78 -8.34 -13.34
CA ASP A 343 -7.66 -8.33 -12.16
C ASP A 343 -7.54 -7.05 -11.32
N SER A 344 -6.74 -6.07 -11.76
CA SER A 344 -6.60 -4.75 -11.13
C SER A 344 -6.10 -4.81 -9.68
N ILE A 345 -5.06 -5.63 -9.45
CA ILE A 345 -4.48 -5.86 -8.15
C ILE A 345 -3.25 -4.97 -7.97
N PRO A 346 -3.20 -4.12 -6.91
CA PRO A 346 -2.05 -3.26 -6.65
C PRO A 346 -0.84 -4.13 -6.30
N THR A 347 0.20 -4.07 -7.13
CA THR A 347 1.44 -4.82 -6.90
C THR A 347 2.65 -3.98 -7.33
N ILE A 348 3.77 -4.15 -6.62
CA ILE A 348 5.03 -3.47 -6.90
C ILE A 348 6.08 -4.53 -7.18
N PHE A 349 6.58 -4.54 -8.42
CA PHE A 349 7.67 -5.39 -8.85
C PHE A 349 8.98 -4.61 -8.74
N ILE A 350 9.94 -5.17 -8.01
CA ILE A 350 11.28 -4.64 -7.85
C ILE A 350 12.23 -5.67 -8.45
N SER A 351 12.94 -5.30 -9.51
CA SER A 351 13.98 -6.15 -10.09
C SER A 351 15.36 -5.51 -10.00
N GLY A 352 16.36 -6.36 -9.84
CA GLY A 352 17.73 -5.99 -10.14
C GLY A 352 18.00 -6.00 -11.64
N GLN A 353 19.05 -5.29 -12.06
CA GLN A 353 19.53 -5.28 -13.44
C GLN A 353 21.07 -5.32 -13.47
N VAL A 354 21.65 -5.65 -14.62
CA VAL A 354 23.08 -5.43 -14.88
C VAL A 354 23.50 -3.98 -14.62
N THR A 355 24.80 -3.71 -14.47
CA THR A 355 25.29 -2.35 -14.19
C THR A 355 25.04 -1.40 -15.35
N THR A 356 24.87 -0.11 -15.07
CA THR A 356 24.51 0.92 -16.07
C THR A 356 25.44 0.97 -17.28
N ASN A 357 26.74 0.70 -17.10
CA ASN A 357 27.74 0.66 -18.17
C ASN A 357 27.64 -0.57 -19.10
N THR A 358 26.80 -1.55 -18.76
CA THR A 358 26.55 -2.77 -19.55
C THR A 358 25.11 -2.89 -20.03
N LEU A 359 24.32 -1.81 -19.94
CA LEU A 359 22.94 -1.79 -20.41
C LEU A 359 22.85 -1.82 -21.94
N LEU A 360 21.85 -2.55 -22.46
CA LEU A 360 21.56 -2.81 -23.86
C LEU A 360 21.15 -1.56 -24.64
N GLU A 361 20.57 -0.57 -23.96
CA GLU A 361 19.93 0.58 -24.60
C GLU A 361 20.87 1.33 -25.55
N GLY A 362 20.41 1.54 -26.78
CA GLY A 362 21.17 2.25 -27.82
C GLY A 362 22.30 1.44 -28.48
N THR A 363 22.56 0.19 -28.05
CA THR A 363 23.64 -0.63 -28.60
C THR A 363 23.25 -1.40 -29.87
N GLY A 364 21.95 -1.69 -30.06
CA GLY A 364 21.44 -2.56 -31.13
C GLY A 364 21.77 -4.05 -30.96
N LEU A 365 22.39 -4.44 -29.84
CA LEU A 365 22.69 -5.84 -29.51
C LEU A 365 21.42 -6.55 -29.01
N ARG A 366 21.46 -7.88 -28.95
CA ARG A 366 20.41 -8.69 -28.29
C ARG A 366 20.63 -8.85 -26.79
N GLN A 367 21.87 -8.71 -26.36
CA GLN A 367 22.31 -8.75 -24.97
C GLN A 367 23.68 -8.06 -24.89
N PHE A 368 23.91 -7.24 -23.87
CA PHE A 368 25.22 -6.68 -23.58
C PHE A 368 25.72 -7.15 -22.21
N GLY A 369 24.91 -7.01 -21.17
CA GLY A 369 25.19 -7.54 -19.83
C GLY A 369 24.80 -9.02 -19.66
N ILE A 370 25.49 -9.74 -18.79
CA ILE A 370 25.15 -11.13 -18.45
C ILE A 370 23.81 -11.15 -17.70
N GLN A 371 22.90 -12.05 -18.11
CA GLN A 371 21.53 -12.11 -17.57
C GLN A 371 20.77 -10.78 -17.71
N GLU A 372 21.09 -10.00 -18.72
CA GLU A 372 20.31 -8.82 -19.08
C GLU A 372 19.05 -9.22 -19.88
N SER A 373 17.96 -8.53 -19.62
CA SER A 373 16.78 -8.45 -20.49
C SER A 373 16.17 -7.07 -20.37
N ASP A 374 15.67 -6.51 -21.48
CA ASP A 374 14.91 -5.26 -21.48
C ASP A 374 13.51 -5.49 -20.90
N ILE A 375 13.48 -5.69 -19.58
CA ILE A 375 12.28 -6.07 -18.85
C ILE A 375 11.23 -4.97 -18.90
N VAL A 376 11.64 -3.69 -18.87
CA VAL A 376 10.73 -2.55 -18.95
C VAL A 376 9.96 -2.57 -20.27
N SER A 377 10.60 -2.80 -21.41
CA SER A 377 9.89 -2.93 -22.70
C SER A 377 8.93 -4.13 -22.73
N LEU A 378 9.28 -5.24 -22.08
CA LEU A 378 8.44 -6.43 -22.02
C LEU A 378 7.17 -6.23 -21.15
N VAL A 379 7.28 -5.50 -20.03
CA VAL A 379 6.19 -5.36 -19.05
C VAL A 379 5.39 -4.07 -19.20
N LYS A 380 5.87 -3.09 -19.98
CA LYS A 380 5.16 -1.81 -20.20
C LYS A 380 3.70 -1.97 -20.66
N PRO A 381 3.32 -2.92 -21.54
CA PRO A 381 1.93 -3.10 -21.94
C PRO A 381 1.00 -3.63 -20.83
N VAL A 382 1.57 -4.14 -19.75
CA VAL A 382 0.85 -4.82 -18.65
C VAL A 382 1.22 -4.24 -17.29
N THR A 383 1.69 -2.98 -17.25
CA THR A 383 1.98 -2.22 -16.03
C THR A 383 1.44 -0.80 -16.15
N LYS A 384 1.09 -0.19 -15.02
CA LYS A 384 0.69 1.24 -14.98
C LYS A 384 1.90 2.16 -15.04
N TYR A 385 3.04 1.68 -14.55
CA TYR A 385 4.31 2.37 -14.54
C TYR A 385 5.45 1.35 -14.58
N ALA A 386 6.44 1.56 -15.44
CA ALA A 386 7.63 0.73 -15.52
C ALA A 386 8.83 1.60 -15.90
N VAL A 387 9.92 1.51 -15.14
CA VAL A 387 11.12 2.32 -15.36
C VAL A 387 12.39 1.59 -14.92
N THR A 388 13.48 1.81 -15.67
CA THR A 388 14.83 1.47 -15.22
C THR A 388 15.46 2.70 -14.55
N VAL A 389 15.76 2.61 -13.25
CA VAL A 389 16.28 3.72 -12.46
C VAL A 389 17.79 3.85 -12.69
N LYS A 390 18.21 4.74 -13.58
CA LYS A 390 19.63 4.93 -13.95
C LYS A 390 20.36 5.99 -13.13
N ASP A 391 19.62 6.81 -12.38
CA ASP A 391 20.15 7.89 -11.55
C ASP A 391 19.68 7.67 -10.11
N PRO A 392 20.59 7.46 -9.14
CA PRO A 392 20.21 7.26 -7.76
C PRO A 392 19.51 8.48 -7.14
N GLU A 393 19.75 9.70 -7.63
CA GLU A 393 19.10 10.92 -7.10
C GLU A 393 17.61 10.99 -7.47
N MET A 394 17.18 10.19 -8.45
CA MET A 394 15.78 10.09 -8.90
C MET A 394 15.00 8.96 -8.21
N ILE A 395 15.61 8.19 -7.31
CA ILE A 395 14.95 7.01 -6.72
C ILE A 395 13.66 7.38 -5.98
N ARG A 396 13.66 8.49 -5.24
CA ARG A 396 12.48 9.01 -4.54
C ARG A 396 11.33 9.31 -5.49
N TYR A 397 11.61 10.01 -6.57
CA TYR A 397 10.62 10.31 -7.60
C TYR A 397 10.00 9.03 -8.16
N HIS A 398 10.83 8.06 -8.53
CA HIS A 398 10.36 6.82 -9.17
C HIS A 398 9.56 5.92 -8.22
N ILE A 399 9.99 5.76 -6.96
CA ILE A 399 9.24 4.95 -5.99
C ILE A 399 7.91 5.60 -5.61
N GLU A 400 7.88 6.91 -5.39
CA GLU A 400 6.64 7.64 -5.07
C GLU A 400 5.66 7.61 -6.26
N GLU A 401 6.15 7.76 -7.50
CA GLU A 401 5.33 7.62 -8.71
C GLU A 401 4.79 6.19 -8.89
N ALA A 402 5.63 5.18 -8.69
CA ALA A 402 5.24 3.78 -8.77
C ALA A 402 4.13 3.47 -7.76
N ILE A 403 4.29 3.89 -6.50
CA ILE A 403 3.28 3.72 -5.44
C ILE A 403 1.97 4.41 -5.82
N TYR A 404 2.03 5.66 -6.28
CA TYR A 404 0.86 6.40 -6.72
C TYR A 404 0.12 5.67 -7.84
N HIS A 405 0.82 5.20 -8.87
CA HIS A 405 0.19 4.48 -9.97
C HIS A 405 -0.33 3.11 -9.56
N ALA A 406 0.33 2.40 -8.65
CA ALA A 406 -0.14 1.09 -8.19
C ALA A 406 -1.52 1.17 -7.50
N THR A 407 -1.77 2.25 -6.75
CA THR A 407 -2.94 2.35 -5.86
C THR A 407 -4.03 3.33 -6.31
N SER A 408 -3.74 4.30 -7.17
CA SER A 408 -4.72 5.32 -7.60
C SER A 408 -5.53 4.90 -8.82
N GLY A 409 -6.73 5.47 -8.98
CA GLY A 409 -7.63 5.15 -10.11
C GLY A 409 -7.99 3.66 -10.10
N ARG A 410 -7.98 3.01 -11.26
CA ARG A 410 -8.01 1.54 -11.33
C ARG A 410 -6.64 0.98 -10.90
N PRO A 411 -6.51 0.27 -9.77
CA PRO A 411 -5.22 -0.23 -9.29
C PRO A 411 -4.58 -1.23 -10.24
N GLY A 412 -3.27 -1.46 -10.11
CA GLY A 412 -2.56 -2.41 -10.96
C GLY A 412 -1.06 -2.51 -10.67
N PRO A 413 -0.35 -3.37 -11.41
CA PRO A 413 1.09 -3.59 -11.22
C PRO A 413 1.93 -2.40 -11.72
N VAL A 414 3.04 -2.16 -11.01
CA VAL A 414 4.11 -1.24 -11.41
C VAL A 414 5.47 -1.93 -11.29
N TRP A 415 6.48 -1.41 -11.98
CA TRP A 415 7.81 -2.03 -12.06
C TRP A 415 8.94 -1.01 -11.87
N LEU A 416 9.84 -1.31 -10.94
CA LEU A 416 11.12 -0.62 -10.75
C LEU A 416 12.26 -1.58 -11.04
N ASP A 417 12.96 -1.33 -12.14
CA ASP A 417 14.16 -2.07 -12.52
C ASP A 417 15.40 -1.25 -12.10
N ILE A 418 16.21 -1.78 -11.18
CA ILE A 418 17.28 -1.01 -10.53
C ILE A 418 18.63 -1.67 -10.85
N PRO A 419 19.50 -1.06 -11.68
CA PRO A 419 20.85 -1.54 -11.98
C PRO A 419 21.70 -1.76 -10.73
N LEU A 420 22.53 -2.80 -10.76
CA LEU A 420 23.33 -3.24 -9.62
C LEU A 420 24.20 -2.14 -9.01
N ASP A 421 24.84 -1.33 -9.84
CA ASP A 421 25.67 -0.21 -9.41
C ASP A 421 24.82 0.88 -8.74
N ILE A 422 23.59 1.11 -9.20
CA ILE A 422 22.64 2.08 -8.62
C ILE A 422 22.12 1.63 -7.26
N GLN A 423 21.83 0.33 -7.09
CA GLN A 423 21.36 -0.21 -5.80
C GLN A 423 22.33 0.11 -4.65
N SER A 424 23.63 0.05 -4.94
CA SER A 424 24.72 0.25 -3.97
C SER A 424 25.06 1.71 -3.68
N ARG A 425 24.59 2.65 -4.52
CA ARG A 425 24.96 4.07 -4.41
C ARG A 425 24.47 4.66 -3.10
N LEU A 426 25.33 5.49 -2.50
CA LEU A 426 25.01 6.29 -1.33
C LEU A 426 24.27 7.56 -1.76
N ILE A 427 23.17 7.85 -1.08
CA ILE A 427 22.28 8.98 -1.33
C ILE A 427 21.98 9.72 -0.03
N ASN A 428 21.66 11.01 -0.14
CA ASN A 428 21.07 11.80 0.94
C ASN A 428 19.55 11.97 0.68
N PRO A 429 18.66 11.28 1.43
CA PRO A 429 17.21 11.34 1.25
C PRO A 429 16.62 12.76 1.26
N ASP A 430 17.26 13.68 2.00
CA ASP A 430 16.80 15.06 2.16
C ASP A 430 17.03 15.91 0.90
N GLU A 431 17.94 15.48 0.02
CA GLU A 431 18.27 16.14 -1.25
C GLU A 431 17.52 15.53 -2.46
N LEU A 432 16.83 14.40 -2.27
CA LEU A 432 16.19 13.68 -3.37
C LEU A 432 14.96 14.40 -3.91
N ARG A 433 14.80 14.36 -5.23
CA ARG A 433 13.65 14.92 -5.92
C ARG A 433 12.37 14.15 -5.58
N GLN A 434 11.34 14.87 -5.15
CA GLN A 434 10.02 14.32 -4.84
C GLN A 434 9.16 14.18 -6.08
N PHE A 435 8.25 13.20 -6.09
CA PHE A 435 7.17 13.11 -7.05
C PHE A 435 6.02 14.05 -6.65
N ASN A 436 5.49 14.81 -7.62
CA ASN A 436 4.30 15.63 -7.41
C ASN A 436 3.11 15.03 -8.19
N PRO A 437 2.14 14.40 -7.49
CA PRO A 437 0.96 13.81 -8.12
C PRO A 437 0.16 14.83 -8.93
N HIS A 438 0.13 16.10 -8.54
CA HIS A 438 -0.66 17.13 -9.22
C HIS A 438 -0.17 17.45 -10.63
N SER A 439 1.09 17.16 -10.96
CA SER A 439 1.59 17.32 -12.34
C SER A 439 1.08 16.25 -13.31
N LYS A 440 0.56 15.13 -12.79
CA LYS A 440 0.06 13.98 -13.58
C LYS A 440 -1.40 13.64 -13.29
N SER A 441 -2.00 14.17 -12.23
CA SER A 441 -3.41 13.95 -11.93
C SER A 441 -4.25 14.62 -13.00
N ILE A 442 -4.74 13.83 -13.95
CA ILE A 442 -6.07 14.07 -14.48
C ILE A 442 -6.96 13.85 -13.26
N ARG A 443 -7.25 14.93 -12.50
CA ARG A 443 -8.42 14.91 -11.63
C ARG A 443 -9.52 14.43 -12.56
N VAL A 444 -10.06 13.24 -12.30
CA VAL A 444 -11.41 12.92 -12.77
C VAL A 444 -12.26 13.95 -12.04
N VAL A 445 -12.35 15.15 -12.61
CA VAL A 445 -13.32 16.14 -12.21
C VAL A 445 -14.61 15.39 -12.38
N SER A 446 -15.22 15.01 -11.26
CA SER A 446 -16.45 14.22 -11.27
C SER A 446 -17.42 14.99 -12.16
N ASP A 447 -17.67 14.47 -13.35
CA ASP A 447 -18.86 14.80 -14.12
C ASP A 447 -20.02 14.75 -13.14
N ASP A 448 -20.69 15.89 -12.86
CA ASP A 448 -21.90 16.03 -12.06
C ASP A 448 -22.39 14.73 -11.35
N LEU A 449 -21.62 14.26 -10.35
CA LEU A 449 -21.88 12.95 -9.73
C LEU A 449 -23.25 12.97 -9.07
N LYS A 450 -23.55 14.09 -8.38
CA LYS A 450 -24.84 14.33 -7.73
C LYS A 450 -26.00 14.24 -8.71
N GLY A 451 -25.90 14.90 -9.87
CA GLY A 451 -26.95 14.83 -10.89
C GLY A 451 -27.05 13.46 -11.58
N LYS A 452 -25.94 12.74 -11.77
CA LYS A 452 -25.96 11.35 -12.27
C LYS A 452 -26.60 10.39 -11.26
N VAL A 453 -26.30 10.54 -9.96
CA VAL A 453 -26.94 9.79 -8.87
C VAL A 453 -28.44 10.11 -8.80
N SER A 454 -28.84 11.37 -8.94
CA SER A 454 -30.25 11.75 -8.99
C SER A 454 -30.99 11.05 -10.14
N LYS A 455 -30.41 11.02 -11.35
CA LYS A 455 -30.95 10.25 -12.50
C LYS A 455 -30.98 8.74 -12.23
N CYS A 456 -30.00 8.21 -11.51
CA CYS A 456 -29.96 6.81 -11.10
C CYS A 456 -31.16 6.48 -10.20
N ILE A 457 -31.45 7.32 -9.20
CA ILE A 457 -32.62 7.18 -8.32
C ILE A 457 -33.93 7.23 -9.11
N ASP A 458 -34.06 8.14 -10.09
CA ASP A 458 -35.25 8.21 -10.94
C ASP A 458 -35.50 6.94 -11.76
N LEU A 459 -34.43 6.29 -12.23
CA LEU A 459 -34.53 5.00 -12.93
C LEU A 459 -34.89 3.86 -11.97
N ILE A 460 -34.24 3.83 -10.81
CA ILE A 460 -34.49 2.86 -9.75
C ILE A 460 -35.96 2.90 -9.30
N LYS A 461 -36.54 4.09 -9.11
CA LYS A 461 -37.97 4.27 -8.74
C LYS A 461 -38.97 3.78 -9.79
N LYS A 462 -38.58 3.76 -11.06
CA LYS A 462 -39.44 3.34 -12.18
C LYS A 462 -39.32 1.84 -12.50
N ALA A 463 -38.30 1.17 -11.96
CA ALA A 463 -38.03 -0.22 -12.24
C ALA A 463 -38.99 -1.14 -11.47
N GLU A 464 -39.54 -2.12 -12.17
CA GLU A 464 -40.34 -3.19 -11.55
C GLU A 464 -39.47 -4.41 -11.20
N ARG A 465 -38.38 -4.60 -11.94
CA ARG A 465 -37.46 -5.73 -11.82
C ARG A 465 -36.00 -5.27 -11.74
N PRO A 466 -35.64 -4.41 -10.76
CA PRO A 466 -34.26 -3.95 -10.59
C PRO A 466 -33.36 -5.09 -10.10
N VAL A 467 -32.09 -5.07 -10.52
CA VAL A 467 -31.05 -5.99 -10.07
C VAL A 467 -29.76 -5.21 -9.83
N VAL A 468 -29.10 -5.47 -8.70
CA VAL A 468 -27.77 -4.94 -8.39
C VAL A 468 -26.72 -6.00 -8.75
N ILE A 469 -25.70 -5.61 -9.50
CA ILE A 469 -24.55 -6.47 -9.81
C ILE A 469 -23.32 -5.91 -9.09
N SER A 470 -22.79 -6.67 -8.14
CA SER A 470 -21.60 -6.31 -7.39
C SER A 470 -20.33 -6.72 -8.13
N GLY A 471 -19.33 -5.85 -8.14
CA GLY A 471 -18.01 -6.11 -8.69
C GLY A 471 -16.89 -5.91 -7.68
N TYR A 472 -15.69 -6.41 -8.01
CA TYR A 472 -14.53 -6.34 -7.12
C TYR A 472 -14.06 -4.90 -6.87
N GLY A 473 -14.43 -3.94 -7.73
CA GLY A 473 -14.15 -2.51 -7.54
C GLY A 473 -14.70 -1.95 -6.22
N ILE A 474 -15.78 -2.53 -5.67
CA ILE A 474 -16.31 -2.17 -4.35
C ILE A 474 -15.29 -2.43 -3.24
N ARG A 475 -14.57 -3.56 -3.32
CA ARG A 475 -13.51 -3.90 -2.36
C ARG A 475 -12.27 -3.03 -2.56
N LEU A 476 -11.91 -2.76 -3.81
CA LEU A 476 -10.78 -1.89 -4.13
C LEU A 476 -10.98 -0.45 -3.64
N SER A 477 -12.23 0.02 -3.55
CA SER A 477 -12.59 1.32 -2.98
C SER A 477 -12.83 1.29 -1.46
N HIS A 478 -12.69 0.13 -0.80
CA HIS A 478 -13.03 -0.05 0.63
C HIS A 478 -14.49 0.30 0.96
N GLY A 479 -15.43 -0.09 0.09
CA GLY A 479 -16.86 0.24 0.15
C GLY A 479 -17.77 -0.93 0.56
N GLU A 480 -17.23 -2.00 1.15
CA GLU A 480 -18.01 -3.22 1.43
C GLU A 480 -19.17 -2.98 2.41
N GLU A 481 -18.95 -2.22 3.49
CA GLU A 481 -19.98 -1.93 4.49
C GLU A 481 -21.08 -1.05 3.90
N GLU A 482 -20.70 -0.02 3.15
CA GLU A 482 -21.63 0.88 2.48
C GLU A 482 -22.43 0.15 1.40
N PHE A 483 -21.81 -0.81 0.70
CA PHE A 483 -22.50 -1.64 -0.28
C PHE A 483 -23.61 -2.48 0.35
N ILE A 484 -23.36 -3.13 1.49
CA ILE A 484 -24.40 -3.90 2.21
C ILE A 484 -25.56 -3.00 2.62
N ARG A 485 -25.26 -1.83 3.21
CA ARG A 485 -26.28 -0.85 3.58
C ARG A 485 -27.09 -0.37 2.37
N LEU A 486 -26.44 -0.13 1.23
CA LEU A 486 -27.10 0.29 0.00
C LEU A 486 -28.08 -0.77 -0.51
N VAL A 487 -27.67 -2.04 -0.59
CA VAL A 487 -28.54 -3.09 -1.12
C VAL A 487 -29.74 -3.34 -0.21
N GLU A 488 -29.57 -3.26 1.12
CA GLU A 488 -30.67 -3.33 2.08
C GLU A 488 -31.66 -2.16 1.93
N MET A 489 -31.14 -0.96 1.70
CA MET A 489 -31.97 0.25 1.48
C MET A 489 -32.75 0.19 0.17
N ILE A 490 -32.14 -0.30 -0.91
CA ILE A 490 -32.82 -0.50 -2.18
C ILE A 490 -33.82 -1.65 -2.06
N GLY A 491 -33.44 -2.79 -1.48
CA GLY A 491 -34.26 -3.99 -1.39
C GLY A 491 -34.34 -4.79 -2.69
N ALA A 492 -33.39 -4.60 -3.61
CA ALA A 492 -33.34 -5.30 -4.90
C ALA A 492 -32.48 -6.58 -4.83
N PRO A 493 -32.80 -7.60 -5.65
CA PRO A 493 -31.94 -8.77 -5.86
C PRO A 493 -30.49 -8.41 -6.21
N VAL A 494 -29.54 -9.11 -5.57
CA VAL A 494 -28.11 -8.96 -5.77
C VAL A 494 -27.54 -10.17 -6.49
N ILE A 495 -26.74 -9.90 -7.52
CA ILE A 495 -25.95 -10.86 -8.27
C ILE A 495 -24.47 -10.50 -8.13
N SER A 496 -23.63 -11.47 -7.79
CA SER A 496 -22.18 -11.25 -7.73
C SER A 496 -21.53 -11.51 -9.08
N SER A 497 -20.59 -10.66 -9.47
CA SER A 497 -19.57 -11.03 -10.46
C SER A 497 -18.66 -12.15 -9.92
N TRP A 498 -17.83 -12.72 -10.79
CA TRP A 498 -16.92 -13.81 -10.42
C TRP A 498 -16.00 -13.49 -9.24
N THR A 499 -15.37 -12.33 -9.26
CA THR A 499 -14.37 -11.94 -8.26
C THR A 499 -14.95 -11.26 -7.02
N SER A 500 -16.28 -11.11 -6.94
CA SER A 500 -16.97 -10.43 -5.85
C SER A 500 -17.96 -11.32 -5.12
N SER A 501 -17.85 -12.64 -5.28
CA SER A 501 -18.72 -13.61 -4.59
C SER A 501 -18.60 -13.60 -3.07
N ASP A 502 -17.54 -12.99 -2.54
CA ASP A 502 -17.29 -12.86 -1.10
C ASP A 502 -17.75 -11.52 -0.50
N LEU A 503 -18.42 -10.65 -1.29
CA LEU A 503 -18.93 -9.35 -0.80
C LEU A 503 -20.24 -9.44 -0.03
N ILE A 504 -21.05 -10.47 -0.30
CA ILE A 504 -22.36 -10.66 0.32
C ILE A 504 -22.52 -12.14 0.71
N PRO A 505 -22.94 -12.44 1.94
CA PRO A 505 -23.18 -13.82 2.37
C PRO A 505 -24.18 -14.54 1.46
N SER A 506 -23.95 -15.83 1.21
CA SER A 506 -24.80 -16.61 0.32
C SER A 506 -26.21 -16.87 0.86
N ASP A 507 -26.36 -16.81 2.19
CA ASP A 507 -27.63 -16.88 2.91
C ASP A 507 -28.30 -15.51 3.06
N HIS A 508 -27.67 -14.42 2.61
CA HIS A 508 -28.29 -13.11 2.63
C HIS A 508 -29.56 -13.11 1.76
N ASP A 509 -30.61 -12.51 2.32
CA ASP A 509 -31.96 -12.51 1.80
C ASP A 509 -32.08 -11.92 0.38
N LEU A 510 -31.24 -10.93 0.07
CA LEU A 510 -31.17 -10.30 -1.26
C LEU A 510 -30.25 -11.03 -2.24
N TYR A 511 -29.39 -11.95 -1.80
CA TYR A 511 -28.44 -12.61 -2.67
C TYR A 511 -29.09 -13.76 -3.44
N ILE A 512 -29.10 -13.67 -4.77
CA ILE A 512 -29.74 -14.68 -5.62
C ILE A 512 -28.74 -15.69 -6.15
N GLY A 513 -27.55 -15.24 -6.53
CA GLY A 513 -26.52 -16.10 -7.11
C GLY A 513 -25.61 -15.35 -8.06
N ARG A 514 -25.19 -16.04 -9.12
CA ARG A 514 -24.16 -15.61 -10.07
C ARG A 514 -24.67 -15.78 -11.49
N SER A 515 -24.44 -14.78 -12.32
CA SER A 515 -24.73 -14.85 -13.75
C SER A 515 -23.47 -15.13 -14.58
N GLY A 516 -23.65 -15.46 -15.85
CA GLY A 516 -22.59 -15.68 -16.82
C GLY A 516 -22.59 -17.08 -17.43
N ILE A 517 -21.53 -17.39 -18.19
CA ILE A 517 -21.41 -18.64 -18.96
C ILE A 517 -21.33 -19.89 -18.08
N MET A 518 -20.82 -19.74 -16.86
CA MET A 518 -20.81 -20.74 -15.78
C MET A 518 -21.60 -20.24 -14.57
N GLY A 519 -22.57 -19.34 -14.78
CA GLY A 519 -23.48 -18.89 -13.73
C GLY A 519 -24.51 -19.97 -13.37
N ASP A 520 -25.21 -19.76 -12.26
CA ASP A 520 -26.36 -20.59 -11.90
C ASP A 520 -27.64 -20.11 -12.63
N ARG A 521 -28.66 -20.99 -12.70
CA ARG A 521 -29.91 -20.68 -13.42
C ARG A 521 -30.63 -19.49 -12.81
N ALA A 522 -30.66 -19.39 -11.48
CA ALA A 522 -31.35 -18.33 -10.79
C ALA A 522 -30.74 -16.97 -11.15
N GLY A 523 -29.42 -16.85 -11.06
CA GLY A 523 -28.70 -15.63 -11.42
C GLY A 523 -28.89 -15.23 -12.88
N ASN A 524 -28.83 -16.19 -13.81
CA ASN A 524 -29.07 -15.90 -15.23
C ASN A 524 -30.53 -15.52 -15.53
N PHE A 525 -31.52 -16.18 -14.92
CA PHE A 525 -32.93 -15.76 -15.07
C PHE A 525 -33.19 -14.39 -14.46
N THR A 526 -32.63 -14.09 -13.30
CA THR A 526 -32.74 -12.77 -12.66
C THR A 526 -32.18 -11.67 -13.57
N VAL A 527 -30.99 -11.84 -14.13
CA VAL A 527 -30.39 -10.82 -15.00
C VAL A 527 -31.12 -10.69 -16.34
N GLN A 528 -31.49 -11.81 -16.98
CA GLN A 528 -32.12 -11.76 -18.31
C GLN A 528 -33.57 -11.27 -18.30
N ASN A 529 -34.26 -11.37 -17.15
CA ASN A 529 -35.63 -10.87 -16.97
C ASN A 529 -35.71 -9.46 -16.33
N ALA A 530 -34.57 -8.88 -15.94
CA ALA A 530 -34.51 -7.55 -15.34
C ALA A 530 -34.94 -6.45 -16.33
N ASP A 531 -35.48 -5.35 -15.79
CA ASP A 531 -35.72 -4.10 -16.53
C ASP A 531 -34.74 -2.97 -16.15
N LEU A 532 -33.97 -3.15 -15.08
CA LEU A 532 -32.89 -2.27 -14.66
C LEU A 532 -31.74 -3.08 -14.06
N LEU A 533 -30.52 -2.81 -14.51
CA LEU A 533 -29.29 -3.27 -13.89
C LEU A 533 -28.52 -2.07 -13.30
N LEU A 534 -28.19 -2.15 -12.02
CA LEU A 534 -27.21 -1.28 -11.36
C LEU A 534 -25.91 -2.05 -11.17
N VAL A 535 -24.93 -1.79 -12.01
CA VAL A 535 -23.62 -2.44 -11.99
C VAL A 535 -22.62 -1.53 -11.27
N ILE A 536 -22.02 -2.01 -10.18
CA ILE A 536 -21.10 -1.23 -9.36
C ILE A 536 -19.72 -1.90 -9.32
N GLY A 537 -18.70 -1.23 -9.87
CA GLY A 537 -17.30 -1.67 -9.79
C GLY A 537 -17.02 -3.00 -10.49
N SER A 538 -17.78 -3.32 -11.55
CA SER A 538 -17.62 -4.56 -12.32
C SER A 538 -17.33 -4.28 -13.79
N ARG A 539 -16.22 -4.84 -14.26
CA ARG A 539 -15.86 -4.85 -15.69
C ARG A 539 -16.76 -5.72 -16.56
N MET A 540 -17.80 -6.37 -16.03
CA MET A 540 -18.79 -7.16 -16.78
C MET A 540 -18.19 -7.93 -17.98
N SER A 541 -17.20 -8.76 -17.66
CA SER A 541 -16.36 -9.46 -18.63
C SER A 541 -17.17 -10.32 -19.60
N ILE A 542 -16.58 -10.73 -20.73
CA ILE A 542 -17.26 -11.62 -21.71
C ILE A 542 -17.85 -12.88 -21.05
N PRO A 543 -17.15 -13.58 -20.13
CA PRO A 543 -17.78 -14.67 -19.40
C PRO A 543 -19.00 -14.28 -18.54
N GLN A 544 -19.09 -13.04 -18.08
CA GLN A 544 -20.23 -12.51 -17.31
C GLN A 544 -21.41 -12.14 -18.22
N VAL A 545 -21.16 -11.47 -19.35
CA VAL A 545 -22.22 -11.03 -20.28
C VAL A 545 -22.59 -12.06 -21.35
N GLY A 546 -21.77 -13.10 -21.50
CA GLY A 546 -21.88 -14.12 -22.53
C GLY A 546 -21.20 -13.74 -23.85
N TYR A 547 -20.78 -14.74 -24.63
CA TYR A 547 -20.19 -14.51 -25.95
C TYR A 547 -21.17 -13.92 -26.97
N ASN A 548 -22.48 -14.07 -26.74
CA ASN A 548 -23.52 -13.35 -27.46
C ASN A 548 -24.02 -12.14 -26.64
N PHE A 549 -23.09 -11.26 -26.25
CA PHE A 549 -23.37 -10.14 -25.36
C PHE A 549 -24.41 -9.14 -25.90
N LYS A 550 -24.71 -9.17 -27.20
CA LYS A 550 -25.78 -8.34 -27.81
C LYS A 550 -27.17 -8.63 -27.25
N VAL A 551 -27.39 -9.83 -26.72
CA VAL A 551 -28.67 -10.23 -26.11
C VAL A 551 -28.64 -10.23 -24.57
N PHE A 552 -27.56 -9.71 -23.98
CA PHE A 552 -27.41 -9.58 -22.54
C PHE A 552 -28.40 -8.55 -21.97
N ALA A 553 -29.21 -8.97 -21.00
CA ALA A 553 -30.21 -8.17 -20.30
C ALA A 553 -30.95 -7.21 -21.25
N ARG A 554 -31.52 -7.77 -22.32
CA ARG A 554 -31.94 -7.04 -23.53
C ARG A 554 -33.01 -5.96 -23.29
N GLU A 555 -33.90 -6.15 -22.33
CA GLU A 555 -34.92 -5.17 -21.95
C GLU A 555 -34.50 -4.29 -20.76
N ALA A 556 -33.31 -4.53 -20.17
CA ALA A 556 -32.86 -3.79 -19.02
C ALA A 556 -32.16 -2.48 -19.40
N LYS A 557 -32.52 -1.40 -18.71
CA LYS A 557 -31.67 -0.20 -18.61
C LYS A 557 -30.43 -0.50 -17.80
N LYS A 558 -29.25 -0.09 -18.28
CA LYS A 558 -27.96 -0.43 -17.65
C LYS A 558 -27.30 0.82 -17.10
N ILE A 559 -27.26 0.92 -15.78
CA ILE A 559 -26.46 1.90 -15.04
C ILE A 559 -25.15 1.23 -14.68
N VAL A 560 -24.03 1.83 -15.09
CA VAL A 560 -22.70 1.25 -14.87
C VAL A 560 -21.82 2.28 -14.19
N VAL A 561 -21.30 1.90 -13.02
CA VAL A 561 -20.38 2.69 -12.20
C VAL A 561 -19.02 2.02 -12.27
N ASP A 562 -18.04 2.73 -12.83
CA ASP A 562 -16.66 2.26 -12.91
C ASP A 562 -15.72 3.48 -12.84
N ILE A 563 -14.56 3.31 -12.22
CA ILE A 563 -13.54 4.38 -12.15
C ILE A 563 -12.83 4.55 -13.50
N ASP A 564 -12.80 3.49 -14.30
CA ASP A 564 -12.14 3.42 -15.60
C ASP A 564 -13.10 3.76 -16.74
N ARG A 565 -12.83 4.87 -17.43
CA ARG A 565 -13.61 5.32 -18.57
C ARG A 565 -13.66 4.30 -19.71
N ALA A 566 -12.57 3.54 -19.92
CA ALA A 566 -12.54 2.55 -21.00
C ALA A 566 -13.55 1.41 -20.75
N GLU A 567 -13.82 1.07 -19.49
CA GLU A 567 -14.82 0.07 -19.13
C GLU A 567 -16.25 0.55 -19.37
N LEU A 568 -16.50 1.85 -19.28
CA LEU A 568 -17.80 2.46 -19.56
C LEU A 568 -18.11 2.56 -21.07
N GLU A 569 -17.08 2.63 -21.91
CA GLU A 569 -17.17 2.83 -23.36
C GLU A 569 -17.07 1.53 -24.19
N LYS A 570 -16.85 0.38 -23.54
CA LYS A 570 -16.63 -0.91 -24.24
C LYS A 570 -17.86 -1.39 -25.02
N GLU A 571 -17.61 -2.03 -26.16
CA GLU A 571 -18.67 -2.57 -27.03
C GLU A 571 -19.46 -3.72 -26.38
N SER A 572 -18.80 -4.51 -25.52
CA SER A 572 -19.40 -5.71 -24.92
C SER A 572 -20.58 -5.44 -23.97
N LEU A 573 -20.81 -4.18 -23.59
CA LEU A 573 -21.92 -3.78 -22.72
C LEU A 573 -22.44 -2.41 -23.12
N ARG A 574 -23.66 -2.34 -23.66
CA ARG A 574 -24.31 -1.06 -23.96
C ARG A 574 -24.78 -0.38 -22.67
N THR A 575 -24.07 0.64 -22.21
CA THR A 575 -24.43 1.42 -21.02
C THR A 575 -25.46 2.51 -21.34
N ASP A 576 -26.57 2.57 -20.60
CA ASP A 576 -27.57 3.65 -20.73
C ASP A 576 -27.22 4.87 -19.86
N LEU A 577 -26.66 4.65 -18.66
CA LEU A 577 -26.20 5.70 -17.75
C LEU A 577 -24.78 5.37 -17.24
N PRO A 578 -23.73 5.90 -17.89
CA PRO A 578 -22.35 5.71 -17.45
C PRO A 578 -21.97 6.70 -16.34
N ILE A 579 -21.44 6.19 -15.24
CA ILE A 579 -21.01 6.97 -14.08
C ILE A 579 -19.53 6.68 -13.82
N GLN A 580 -18.67 7.63 -14.19
CA GLN A 580 -17.24 7.52 -13.91
C GLN A 580 -16.97 8.00 -12.49
N SER A 581 -16.78 7.07 -11.56
CA SER A 581 -16.61 7.37 -10.13
C SER A 581 -15.88 6.24 -9.42
N ASP A 582 -15.20 6.59 -8.33
CA ASP A 582 -14.89 5.59 -7.30
C ASP A 582 -16.20 4.95 -6.79
N ALA A 583 -16.17 3.64 -6.54
CA ALA A 583 -17.38 2.89 -6.19
C ALA A 583 -17.91 3.29 -4.80
N LYS A 584 -17.05 3.53 -3.82
CA LYS A 584 -17.46 3.97 -2.47
C LYS A 584 -18.07 5.36 -2.53
N GLU A 585 -17.42 6.30 -3.22
CA GLU A 585 -17.95 7.68 -3.37
C GLU A 585 -19.35 7.69 -4.02
N PHE A 586 -19.57 6.85 -5.05
CA PHE A 586 -20.88 6.70 -5.66
C PHE A 586 -21.92 6.11 -4.69
N ILE A 587 -21.55 5.05 -3.95
CA ILE A 587 -22.45 4.38 -3.01
C ILE A 587 -22.87 5.36 -1.90
N GLU A 588 -21.93 6.10 -1.30
CA GLU A 588 -22.19 7.07 -0.24
C GLU A 588 -23.14 8.18 -0.72
N GLU A 589 -22.91 8.73 -1.91
CA GLU A 589 -23.76 9.76 -2.47
C GLU A 589 -25.16 9.23 -2.83
N LEU A 590 -25.25 7.99 -3.32
CA LEU A 590 -26.53 7.32 -3.60
C LEU A 590 -27.33 7.09 -2.31
N ILE A 591 -26.69 6.58 -1.26
CA ILE A 591 -27.32 6.42 0.06
C ILE A 591 -27.85 7.76 0.56
N ARG A 592 -27.00 8.81 0.55
CA ARG A 592 -27.39 10.15 1.03
C ARG A 592 -28.66 10.66 0.35
N GLN A 593 -28.73 10.57 -0.99
CA GLN A 593 -29.91 11.03 -1.74
C GLN A 593 -31.13 10.11 -1.60
N LEU A 594 -30.95 8.80 -1.40
CA LEU A 594 -32.05 7.88 -1.09
C LEU A 594 -32.69 8.21 0.26
N GLU A 595 -31.87 8.47 1.29
CA GLU A 595 -32.34 8.90 2.61
C GLU A 595 -33.10 10.23 2.56
N GLU A 596 -32.59 11.22 1.81
CA GLU A 596 -33.25 12.51 1.63
C GLU A 596 -34.60 12.39 0.90
N SER A 597 -34.73 11.43 -0.01
CA SER A 597 -35.93 11.26 -0.82
C SER A 597 -36.94 10.25 -0.27
N GLY A 598 -36.58 9.48 0.77
CA GLY A 598 -37.41 8.42 1.35
C GLY A 598 -37.80 7.34 0.34
N ALA A 599 -36.95 7.11 -0.66
CA ALA A 599 -37.26 6.24 -1.78
C ALA A 599 -37.04 4.77 -1.41
N GLU A 600 -38.10 3.98 -1.41
CA GLU A 600 -38.00 2.52 -1.43
C GLU A 600 -37.96 2.04 -2.88
N ALA A 601 -37.09 1.08 -3.20
CA ALA A 601 -36.92 0.65 -4.58
C ALA A 601 -36.61 -0.83 -4.72
N GLY A 602 -37.58 -1.66 -4.35
CA GLY A 602 -37.56 -3.08 -4.57
C GLY A 602 -38.98 -3.58 -4.68
N SER A 603 -39.26 -4.34 -5.74
CA SER A 603 -40.54 -5.06 -5.82
C SER A 603 -40.42 -6.36 -5.03
N ARG A 604 -41.18 -6.48 -3.94
CA ARG A 604 -41.22 -7.70 -3.14
C ARG A 604 -41.61 -8.92 -3.99
N SER A 605 -42.53 -8.76 -4.94
CA SER A 605 -42.92 -9.84 -5.84
C SER A 605 -41.78 -10.25 -6.80
N TRP A 606 -40.94 -9.31 -7.22
CA TRP A 606 -39.75 -9.61 -8.02
C TRP A 606 -38.69 -10.37 -7.22
N LEU A 607 -38.40 -9.90 -6.00
CA LEU A 607 -37.46 -10.58 -5.10
C LEU A 607 -37.93 -12.01 -4.78
N ASP A 608 -39.22 -12.18 -4.45
CA ASP A 608 -39.81 -13.50 -4.18
C ASP A 608 -39.70 -14.42 -5.40
N GLN A 609 -39.88 -13.89 -6.62
CA GLN A 609 -39.70 -14.68 -7.84
C GLN A 609 -38.24 -15.13 -8.03
N CYS A 610 -37.27 -14.25 -7.76
CA CYS A 610 -35.86 -14.60 -7.84
C CYS A 610 -35.46 -15.66 -6.80
N ARG A 611 -35.99 -15.56 -5.58
CA ARG A 611 -35.79 -16.56 -4.51
C ARG A 611 -36.36 -17.91 -4.90
N LYS A 612 -37.56 -17.94 -5.50
CA LYS A 612 -38.14 -19.18 -6.05
C LYS A 612 -37.23 -19.85 -7.07
N TRP A 613 -36.57 -19.08 -7.95
CA TRP A 613 -35.59 -19.66 -8.88
C TRP A 613 -34.36 -20.23 -8.16
N LYS A 614 -33.85 -19.52 -7.15
CA LYS A 614 -32.71 -19.97 -6.32
C LYS A 614 -33.03 -21.30 -5.63
N GLU A 615 -34.24 -21.45 -5.08
CA GLU A 615 -34.70 -22.67 -4.43
C GLU A 615 -34.99 -23.81 -5.42
N LYS A 616 -35.62 -23.49 -6.56
CA LYS A 616 -36.04 -24.49 -7.55
C LYS A 616 -34.88 -25.09 -8.33
N TYR A 617 -33.83 -24.31 -8.58
CA TYR A 617 -32.71 -24.70 -9.42
C TYR A 617 -31.36 -24.68 -8.68
N PRO A 618 -31.17 -25.51 -7.64
CA PRO A 618 -29.89 -25.60 -6.96
C PRO A 618 -28.83 -26.17 -7.90
N VAL A 619 -27.58 -25.73 -7.73
CA VAL A 619 -26.45 -26.29 -8.50
C VAL A 619 -26.10 -27.70 -8.02
N VAL A 620 -26.14 -27.93 -6.71
CA VAL A 620 -25.87 -29.24 -6.11
C VAL A 620 -27.16 -30.05 -6.11
N LEU A 621 -27.20 -31.09 -6.92
CA LEU A 621 -28.37 -31.94 -7.08
C LEU A 621 -28.34 -33.12 -6.09
N PRO A 622 -29.50 -33.64 -5.65
CA PRO A 622 -29.57 -34.79 -4.75
C PRO A 622 -28.81 -36.01 -5.26
N GLU A 623 -28.80 -36.28 -6.57
CA GLU A 623 -28.06 -37.40 -7.16
C GLU A 623 -26.53 -37.29 -7.02
N TYR A 624 -25.99 -36.10 -6.76
CA TYR A 624 -24.55 -35.93 -6.58
C TYR A 624 -24.07 -36.57 -5.28
N GLU A 625 -24.89 -36.60 -4.24
CA GLU A 625 -24.56 -37.22 -2.95
C GLU A 625 -24.39 -38.74 -3.06
N GLY A 626 -25.19 -39.39 -3.90
CA GLY A 626 -25.20 -40.85 -4.06
C GLY A 626 -24.09 -41.45 -4.94
N ASN A 627 -23.10 -40.67 -5.36
CA ASN A 627 -21.98 -41.19 -6.15
C ASN A 627 -20.99 -41.98 -5.26
N GLU A 628 -20.98 -43.31 -5.38
CA GLU A 628 -20.16 -44.18 -4.52
C GLU A 628 -18.77 -44.51 -5.07
N ASP A 629 -18.51 -44.27 -6.36
CA ASP A 629 -17.28 -44.73 -7.03
C ASP A 629 -16.15 -43.68 -6.99
N ALA A 630 -16.51 -42.39 -6.94
CA ALA A 630 -15.57 -41.28 -6.86
C ALA A 630 -16.25 -40.03 -6.28
N VAL A 631 -15.45 -39.05 -5.86
CA VAL A 631 -15.95 -37.82 -5.25
C VAL A 631 -16.51 -36.86 -6.31
N ASN A 632 -17.79 -36.52 -6.18
CA ASN A 632 -18.39 -35.44 -6.97
C ASN A 632 -17.89 -34.08 -6.45
N SER A 633 -17.25 -33.27 -7.30
CA SER A 633 -16.65 -32.01 -6.84
C SER A 633 -17.66 -30.97 -6.37
N PHE A 634 -18.87 -30.94 -6.93
CA PHE A 634 -19.91 -30.00 -6.49
C PHE A 634 -20.40 -30.34 -5.08
N TYR A 635 -20.61 -31.63 -4.80
CA TYR A 635 -20.97 -32.11 -3.47
C TYR A 635 -19.83 -31.88 -2.46
N PHE A 636 -18.59 -32.18 -2.84
CA PHE A 636 -17.41 -31.92 -2.01
C PHE A 636 -17.31 -30.44 -1.61
N VAL A 637 -17.41 -29.51 -2.56
CA VAL A 637 -17.25 -28.08 -2.25
C VAL A 637 -18.42 -27.55 -1.40
N ASP A 638 -19.66 -27.99 -1.66
CA ASP A 638 -20.80 -27.63 -0.80
C ASP A 638 -20.62 -28.13 0.63
N LEU A 639 -20.19 -29.38 0.81
CA LEU A 639 -19.88 -29.94 2.12
C LEU A 639 -18.74 -29.19 2.82
N LEU A 640 -17.66 -28.89 2.09
CA LEU A 640 -16.54 -28.11 2.61
C LEU A 640 -17.00 -26.72 3.07
N SER A 641 -17.78 -26.01 2.27
CA SER A 641 -18.27 -24.66 2.61
C SER A 641 -19.09 -24.63 3.91
N LYS A 642 -19.87 -25.69 4.19
CA LYS A 642 -20.63 -25.82 5.45
C LYS A 642 -19.71 -25.97 6.67
N LYS A 643 -18.58 -26.67 6.52
CA LYS A 643 -17.65 -27.01 7.59
C LYS A 643 -16.62 -25.93 7.91
N LEU A 644 -16.35 -25.01 6.97
CA LEU A 644 -15.37 -23.95 7.19
C LEU A 644 -15.91 -22.84 8.11
N ASP A 645 -15.04 -22.26 8.92
CA ASP A 645 -15.37 -21.15 9.80
C ASP A 645 -15.68 -19.86 9.04
N LYS A 646 -16.32 -18.91 9.72
CA LYS A 646 -16.78 -17.65 9.14
C LYS A 646 -15.63 -16.74 8.67
N ASP A 647 -14.43 -16.88 9.20
CA ASP A 647 -13.27 -16.06 8.81
C ASP A 647 -12.28 -16.81 7.90
N ALA A 648 -12.71 -17.94 7.32
CA ALA A 648 -11.86 -18.72 6.43
C ALA A 648 -11.50 -17.93 5.15
N VAL A 649 -10.25 -18.09 4.72
CA VAL A 649 -9.77 -17.61 3.41
C VAL A 649 -9.64 -18.80 2.47
N ILE A 650 -10.34 -18.72 1.34
CA ILE A 650 -10.39 -19.73 0.31
C ILE A 650 -9.76 -19.18 -0.97
N VAL A 651 -8.77 -19.89 -1.47
CA VAL A 651 -8.10 -19.58 -2.74
C VAL A 651 -8.28 -20.75 -3.68
N THR A 652 -8.69 -20.48 -4.91
CA THR A 652 -8.81 -21.53 -5.93
C THR A 652 -7.74 -21.39 -7.00
N ASP A 653 -7.29 -22.50 -7.55
CA ASP A 653 -6.65 -22.52 -8.86
C ASP A 653 -7.70 -22.48 -9.98
N MET A 654 -7.28 -22.46 -11.24
CA MET A 654 -8.17 -22.39 -12.40
C MET A 654 -8.65 -23.76 -12.91
N GLY A 655 -9.71 -23.74 -13.72
CA GLY A 655 -10.34 -24.95 -14.25
C GLY A 655 -11.44 -25.46 -13.32
N THR A 656 -11.44 -26.76 -13.03
CA THR A 656 -12.48 -27.42 -12.22
C THR A 656 -12.56 -26.84 -10.81
N SER A 657 -11.42 -26.57 -10.17
CA SER A 657 -11.35 -25.99 -8.82
C SER A 657 -12.08 -24.66 -8.73
N PHE A 658 -11.78 -23.72 -9.63
CA PHE A 658 -12.49 -22.44 -9.70
C PHE A 658 -13.96 -22.63 -10.08
N THR A 659 -14.24 -23.34 -11.16
CA THR A 659 -15.60 -23.46 -11.71
C THR A 659 -16.57 -24.07 -10.71
N CYS A 660 -16.21 -25.22 -10.12
CA CYS A 660 -17.06 -25.88 -9.14
C CYS A 660 -17.24 -25.02 -7.89
N THR A 661 -16.14 -24.45 -7.37
CA THR A 661 -16.20 -23.60 -6.17
C THR A 661 -17.06 -22.37 -6.39
N MET A 662 -16.88 -21.69 -7.51
CA MET A 662 -17.65 -20.51 -7.86
C MET A 662 -19.16 -20.81 -7.95
N GLN A 663 -19.55 -21.98 -8.46
CA GLN A 663 -20.97 -22.34 -8.57
C GLN A 663 -21.60 -22.84 -7.25
N THR A 664 -20.81 -23.42 -6.34
CA THR A 664 -21.36 -24.18 -5.19
C THR A 664 -20.99 -23.66 -3.82
N PHE A 665 -19.89 -22.92 -3.70
CA PHE A 665 -19.41 -22.48 -2.39
C PHE A 665 -20.40 -21.48 -1.80
N LYS A 666 -20.91 -21.82 -0.61
CA LYS A 666 -21.81 -20.98 0.18
C LYS A 666 -20.97 -20.13 1.13
N ILE A 667 -20.75 -18.89 0.71
CA ILE A 667 -19.98 -17.91 1.46
C ILE A 667 -20.72 -17.51 2.73
N LYS A 668 -20.02 -17.53 3.85
CA LYS A 668 -20.43 -16.96 5.14
C LYS A 668 -19.88 -15.54 5.28
N ALA A 669 -20.50 -14.74 6.16
CA ALA A 669 -19.98 -13.41 6.48
C ALA A 669 -18.52 -13.50 6.95
N GLU A 670 -17.70 -12.51 6.56
CA GLU A 670 -16.25 -12.40 6.83
C GLU A 670 -15.33 -13.35 6.03
N GLN A 671 -15.86 -14.35 5.31
CA GLN A 671 -15.03 -15.23 4.48
C GLN A 671 -14.46 -14.47 3.28
N ARG A 672 -13.30 -14.92 2.81
CA ARG A 672 -12.70 -14.46 1.55
C ARG A 672 -12.66 -15.61 0.56
N LEU A 673 -13.05 -15.35 -0.69
CA LEU A 673 -12.96 -16.32 -1.78
C LEU A 673 -12.47 -15.62 -3.05
N PHE A 674 -11.31 -16.04 -3.56
CA PHE A 674 -10.76 -15.43 -4.76
C PHE A 674 -9.86 -16.36 -5.57
N THR A 675 -9.55 -15.90 -6.78
CA THR A 675 -8.59 -16.49 -7.74
C THR A 675 -8.02 -15.39 -8.65
N SER A 676 -7.06 -15.72 -9.51
CA SER A 676 -6.61 -14.88 -10.64
C SER A 676 -7.50 -15.11 -11.87
N SER A 677 -8.69 -14.49 -11.84
CA SER A 677 -9.84 -14.85 -12.66
C SER A 677 -9.72 -14.42 -14.13
N GLY A 678 -9.12 -13.25 -14.38
CA GLY A 678 -9.14 -12.62 -15.68
C GLY A 678 -8.10 -13.18 -16.63
N HIS A 679 -6.85 -13.35 -16.16
CA HIS A 679 -5.82 -14.02 -16.94
C HIS A 679 -6.01 -15.55 -16.96
N ALA A 680 -6.62 -16.08 -15.90
CA ALA A 680 -6.91 -17.51 -15.75
C ALA A 680 -5.68 -18.41 -15.80
N SER A 681 -4.60 -17.97 -15.17
CA SER A 681 -3.36 -18.75 -15.07
C SER A 681 -3.54 -19.97 -14.18
N MET A 682 -3.37 -21.15 -14.76
CA MET A 682 -3.15 -22.37 -13.98
C MET A 682 -1.88 -22.22 -13.13
N GLY A 683 -1.87 -22.83 -11.94
CA GLY A 683 -0.77 -22.74 -10.99
C GLY A 683 -0.84 -21.55 -10.04
N PHE A 684 -1.93 -20.75 -10.09
CA PHE A 684 -2.14 -19.66 -9.16
C PHE A 684 -2.46 -20.13 -7.74
N GLY A 685 -3.20 -21.24 -7.61
CA GLY A 685 -3.85 -21.62 -6.34
C GLY A 685 -2.89 -21.72 -5.15
N LEU A 686 -1.78 -22.45 -5.30
CA LEU A 686 -0.82 -22.66 -4.22
C LEU A 686 -0.04 -21.38 -3.86
N PRO A 687 0.60 -20.66 -4.81
CA PRO A 687 1.24 -19.38 -4.50
C PRO A 687 0.28 -18.32 -3.95
N GLY A 688 -0.93 -18.19 -4.53
CA GLY A 688 -1.94 -17.26 -4.05
C GLY A 688 -2.39 -17.57 -2.61
N ALA A 689 -2.51 -18.85 -2.25
CA ALA A 689 -2.80 -19.29 -0.89
C ALA A 689 -1.65 -19.00 0.08
N ILE A 690 -0.40 -19.17 -0.36
CA ILE A 690 0.79 -18.77 0.43
C ILE A 690 0.73 -17.28 0.74
N GLY A 691 0.52 -16.44 -0.29
CA GLY A 691 0.39 -14.99 -0.12
C GLY A 691 -0.72 -14.57 0.84
N ALA A 692 -1.89 -15.19 0.71
CA ALA A 692 -3.01 -14.98 1.61
C ALA A 692 -2.72 -15.41 3.06
N CYS A 693 -2.07 -16.55 3.23
CA CYS A 693 -1.72 -17.08 4.55
C CYS A 693 -0.73 -16.17 5.28
N PHE A 694 0.27 -15.64 4.58
CA PHE A 694 1.15 -14.60 5.13
C PHE A 694 0.42 -13.30 5.48
N ALA A 695 -0.56 -12.89 4.67
CA ALA A 695 -1.31 -11.65 4.90
C ALA A 695 -2.13 -11.63 6.20
N HIS A 696 -2.74 -12.76 6.58
CA HIS A 696 -3.61 -12.85 7.76
C HIS A 696 -3.09 -13.72 8.90
N GLY A 697 -2.05 -14.53 8.67
CA GLY A 697 -1.44 -15.42 9.67
C GLY A 697 -2.32 -16.58 10.15
N LYS A 698 -3.42 -16.89 9.46
CA LYS A 698 -4.38 -17.94 9.84
C LYS A 698 -4.42 -19.06 8.80
N LYS A 699 -5.15 -20.12 9.15
CA LYS A 699 -5.44 -21.26 8.27
C LYS A 699 -6.05 -20.79 6.95
N THR A 700 -5.50 -21.26 5.84
CA THR A 700 -5.94 -20.91 4.49
C THR A 700 -6.28 -22.19 3.72
N ILE A 701 -7.43 -22.19 3.05
CA ILE A 701 -7.87 -23.32 2.24
C ILE A 701 -7.51 -23.04 0.79
N CYS A 702 -6.77 -23.95 0.17
CA CYS A 702 -6.50 -23.93 -1.25
C CYS A 702 -7.26 -25.07 -1.93
N ILE A 703 -8.02 -24.78 -2.98
CA ILE A 703 -8.65 -25.79 -3.83
C ILE A 703 -7.99 -25.71 -5.20
N SER A 704 -7.21 -26.71 -5.59
CA SER A 704 -6.52 -26.75 -6.88
C SER A 704 -6.94 -27.98 -7.69
N GLY A 705 -6.67 -27.96 -8.99
CA GLY A 705 -6.71 -29.16 -9.82
C GLY A 705 -5.33 -29.82 -9.87
N ASP A 706 -5.29 -31.12 -10.13
CA ASP A 706 -4.04 -31.89 -10.26
C ASP A 706 -3.09 -31.28 -11.31
N GLY A 707 -3.61 -30.82 -12.44
CA GLY A 707 -2.83 -30.13 -13.47
C GLY A 707 -2.35 -28.72 -13.07
N GLY A 708 -3.15 -27.97 -12.33
CA GLY A 708 -2.78 -26.61 -11.87
C GLY A 708 -1.67 -26.66 -10.84
N LEU A 709 -1.79 -27.55 -9.84
CA LEU A 709 -0.79 -27.77 -8.82
C LEU A 709 0.60 -28.06 -9.42
N GLN A 710 0.68 -28.88 -10.47
CA GLN A 710 1.95 -29.23 -11.10
C GLN A 710 2.77 -28.03 -11.58
N MET A 711 2.12 -26.91 -11.91
CA MET A 711 2.83 -25.73 -12.41
C MET A 711 3.65 -25.02 -11.34
N ASN A 712 3.31 -25.18 -10.06
CA ASN A 712 4.03 -24.54 -8.94
C ASN A 712 4.23 -25.49 -7.75
N ILE A 713 4.33 -26.80 -7.98
CA ILE A 713 4.42 -27.81 -6.91
C ILE A 713 5.68 -27.67 -6.05
N GLN A 714 6.74 -27.04 -6.57
CA GLN A 714 7.96 -26.73 -5.82
C GLN A 714 7.68 -25.86 -4.58
N GLU A 715 6.58 -25.11 -4.55
CA GLU A 715 6.19 -24.28 -3.41
C GLU A 715 5.66 -25.08 -2.20
N PHE A 716 5.54 -26.40 -2.31
CA PHE A 716 5.44 -27.27 -1.13
C PHE A 716 6.60 -27.03 -0.15
N GLN A 717 7.80 -26.76 -0.67
CA GLN A 717 8.92 -26.43 0.18
C GLN A 717 8.70 -25.12 0.95
N THR A 718 8.02 -24.13 0.36
CA THR A 718 7.64 -22.87 1.03
C THR A 718 6.68 -23.12 2.18
N LEU A 719 5.67 -24.00 1.99
CA LEU A 719 4.76 -24.39 3.07
C LEU A 719 5.51 -24.99 4.27
N VAL A 720 6.49 -25.86 4.00
CA VAL A 720 7.28 -26.57 5.03
C VAL A 720 8.23 -25.61 5.73
N GLN A 721 8.97 -24.81 4.97
CA GLN A 721 9.97 -23.86 5.48
C GLN A 721 9.35 -22.88 6.48
N TYR A 722 8.19 -22.33 6.12
CA TYR A 722 7.49 -21.32 6.92
C TYR A 722 6.39 -21.89 7.81
N LYS A 723 6.20 -23.22 7.81
CA LYS A 723 5.16 -23.94 8.57
C LYS A 723 3.76 -23.34 8.38
N LEU A 724 3.44 -22.98 7.14
CA LEU A 724 2.20 -22.28 6.83
C LEU A 724 1.00 -23.23 7.01
N PRO A 725 -0.06 -22.82 7.73
CA PRO A 725 -1.27 -23.62 7.93
C PRO A 725 -2.17 -23.62 6.67
N VAL A 726 -1.62 -24.04 5.53
CA VAL A 726 -2.36 -24.16 4.27
C VAL A 726 -2.87 -25.60 4.11
N ILE A 727 -4.19 -25.74 4.00
CA ILE A 727 -4.83 -27.01 3.65
C ILE A 727 -5.14 -26.98 2.15
N LEU A 728 -4.47 -27.84 1.40
CA LEU A 728 -4.62 -27.96 -0.04
C LEU A 728 -5.49 -29.18 -0.40
N PHE A 729 -6.68 -28.93 -0.93
CA PHE A 729 -7.50 -29.95 -1.56
C PHE A 729 -7.23 -29.98 -3.07
N VAL A 730 -6.72 -31.10 -3.57
CA VAL A 730 -6.37 -31.29 -4.98
C VAL A 730 -7.44 -32.14 -5.64
N LEU A 731 -8.26 -31.50 -6.48
CA LEU A 731 -9.29 -32.13 -7.28
C LEU A 731 -8.65 -32.90 -8.43
N ASN A 732 -8.40 -34.20 -8.23
CA ASN A 732 -7.75 -35.06 -9.22
C ASN A 732 -8.80 -35.70 -10.15
N ASN A 733 -8.90 -35.16 -11.36
CA ASN A 733 -9.73 -35.69 -12.44
C ASN A 733 -8.91 -36.37 -13.55
N GLN A 734 -7.64 -36.66 -13.27
CA GLN A 734 -6.67 -37.28 -14.18
C GLN A 734 -6.44 -36.43 -15.45
N GLY A 735 -6.12 -35.14 -15.30
CA GLY A 735 -5.72 -34.28 -16.41
C GLY A 735 -6.44 -32.94 -16.47
N TYR A 736 -6.69 -32.46 -17.69
CA TYR A 736 -7.26 -31.15 -17.98
C TYR A 736 -8.73 -31.28 -18.36
N LEU A 737 -9.60 -31.59 -17.39
CA LEU A 737 -11.02 -31.88 -17.60
C LEU A 737 -11.75 -30.88 -18.51
N THR A 738 -11.56 -29.57 -18.33
CA THR A 738 -12.20 -28.56 -19.18
C THR A 738 -11.80 -28.70 -20.66
N ILE A 739 -10.53 -29.01 -20.93
CA ILE A 739 -10.04 -29.25 -22.29
C ILE A 739 -10.56 -30.57 -22.82
N LYS A 740 -10.57 -31.62 -21.99
CA LYS A 740 -11.13 -32.94 -22.33
C LYS A 740 -12.60 -32.84 -22.73
N LEU A 741 -13.43 -32.18 -21.92
CA LEU A 741 -14.85 -31.96 -22.20
C LEU A 741 -15.07 -31.13 -23.47
N MET A 742 -14.27 -30.09 -23.68
CA MET A 742 -14.33 -29.29 -24.91
C MET A 742 -14.01 -30.16 -26.14
N GLN A 743 -12.95 -30.97 -26.07
CA GLN A 743 -12.53 -31.86 -27.15
C GLN A 743 -13.56 -32.95 -27.44
N GLN A 744 -14.14 -33.56 -26.41
CA GLN A 744 -15.22 -34.55 -26.54
C GLN A 744 -16.42 -33.97 -27.27
N ASN A 745 -16.88 -32.79 -26.84
CA ASN A 745 -18.08 -32.15 -27.35
C ASN A 745 -17.95 -31.66 -28.80
N HIS A 746 -16.73 -31.32 -29.26
CA HIS A 746 -16.53 -30.72 -30.58
C HIS A 746 -15.81 -31.62 -31.59
N PHE A 747 -14.95 -32.54 -31.13
CA PHE A 747 -14.02 -33.27 -32.00
C PHE A 747 -14.03 -34.78 -31.81
N GLY A 748 -14.61 -35.31 -30.73
CA GLY A 748 -14.71 -36.75 -30.45
C GLY A 748 -13.35 -37.45 -30.28
N ARG A 749 -12.27 -36.72 -29.98
CA ARG A 749 -10.91 -37.24 -29.78
C ARG A 749 -10.14 -36.41 -28.76
N TYR A 750 -9.28 -37.04 -27.97
CA TYR A 750 -8.47 -36.37 -26.95
C TYR A 750 -7.04 -36.07 -27.45
N VAL A 751 -6.52 -34.90 -27.10
CA VAL A 751 -5.15 -34.45 -27.43
C VAL A 751 -4.59 -33.66 -26.25
N GLY A 752 -3.54 -34.14 -25.60
CA GLY A 752 -2.85 -33.43 -24.53
C GLY A 752 -3.77 -33.00 -23.38
N SER A 753 -4.73 -33.84 -23.00
CA SER A 753 -5.74 -33.50 -21.98
C SER A 753 -5.93 -34.56 -20.89
N ASP A 754 -5.44 -35.78 -21.10
CA ASP A 754 -5.53 -36.88 -20.14
C ASP A 754 -4.40 -37.93 -20.37
N PRO A 755 -4.29 -38.99 -19.53
CA PRO A 755 -3.21 -39.97 -19.66
C PRO A 755 -3.21 -40.70 -21.00
N SER A 756 -4.39 -40.90 -21.61
CA SER A 756 -4.51 -41.53 -22.93
C SER A 756 -3.90 -40.69 -24.05
N SER A 757 -3.74 -39.38 -23.81
CA SER A 757 -3.27 -38.39 -24.75
C SER A 757 -2.00 -37.65 -24.30
N GLY A 758 -1.30 -38.18 -23.28
CA GLY A 758 0.04 -37.75 -22.86
C GLY A 758 0.09 -36.77 -21.68
N VAL A 759 -1.02 -36.51 -20.99
CA VAL A 759 -1.07 -35.67 -19.78
C VAL A 759 -1.42 -36.52 -18.58
N GLY A 760 -0.47 -36.71 -17.66
CA GLY A 760 -0.69 -37.43 -16.41
C GLY A 760 -0.12 -36.68 -15.22
N THR A 761 -0.53 -37.08 -14.03
CA THR A 761 -0.03 -36.53 -12.77
C THR A 761 0.61 -37.63 -11.93
N PRO A 762 1.77 -37.37 -11.30
CA PRO A 762 2.38 -38.29 -10.35
C PRO A 762 1.52 -38.46 -9.10
N ASP A 763 1.86 -39.44 -8.26
CA ASP A 763 1.19 -39.69 -6.98
C ASP A 763 1.37 -38.50 -6.02
N ILE A 764 0.35 -37.64 -5.91
CA ILE A 764 0.41 -36.37 -5.18
C ILE A 764 0.68 -36.60 -3.69
N VAL A 765 0.07 -37.63 -3.09
CA VAL A 765 0.28 -37.97 -1.67
C VAL A 765 1.73 -38.30 -1.41
N LYS A 766 2.37 -39.11 -2.27
CA LYS A 766 3.79 -39.45 -2.12
C LYS A 766 4.70 -38.24 -2.30
N ILE A 767 4.36 -37.34 -3.24
CA ILE A 767 5.14 -36.11 -3.43
C ILE A 767 5.04 -35.21 -2.19
N ALA A 768 3.83 -34.98 -1.67
CA ALA A 768 3.64 -34.19 -0.46
C ALA A 768 4.42 -34.78 0.73
N GLN A 769 4.37 -36.10 0.90
CA GLN A 769 5.16 -36.82 1.91
C GLN A 769 6.67 -36.67 1.70
N ALA A 770 7.15 -36.63 0.44
CA ALA A 770 8.57 -36.42 0.13
C ALA A 770 9.08 -35.03 0.55
N TYR A 771 8.22 -34.00 0.51
CA TYR A 771 8.51 -32.68 1.09
C TYR A 771 8.35 -32.64 2.62
N GLY A 772 7.81 -33.69 3.24
CA GLY A 772 7.52 -33.74 4.68
C GLY A 772 6.16 -33.17 5.07
N ILE A 773 5.22 -33.03 4.13
CA ILE A 773 3.87 -32.55 4.38
C ILE A 773 2.95 -33.75 4.68
N LYS A 774 2.08 -33.61 5.68
CA LYS A 774 1.02 -34.59 5.94
C LYS A 774 0.07 -34.64 4.73
N ALA A 775 -0.27 -35.85 4.29
CA ALA A 775 -1.15 -36.01 3.15
C ALA A 775 -2.03 -37.24 3.27
N ASP A 776 -3.23 -37.14 2.69
CA ASP A 776 -4.20 -38.22 2.60
C ASP A 776 -4.95 -38.15 1.26
N ARG A 777 -5.69 -39.20 0.94
CA ARG A 777 -6.54 -39.31 -0.25
C ARG A 777 -7.98 -39.61 0.16
N ILE A 778 -8.92 -38.88 -0.43
CA ILE A 778 -10.34 -39.20 -0.39
C ILE A 778 -10.70 -39.81 -1.75
N ALA A 779 -10.94 -41.12 -1.76
CA ALA A 779 -11.23 -41.87 -2.99
C ALA A 779 -12.69 -41.80 -3.41
N ASP A 780 -13.62 -41.75 -2.44
CA ASP A 780 -15.06 -41.80 -2.66
C ASP A 780 -15.84 -41.06 -1.55
N HIS A 781 -17.17 -41.12 -1.60
CA HIS A 781 -18.05 -40.46 -0.64
C HIS A 781 -18.13 -41.13 0.74
N LYS A 782 -17.69 -42.39 0.91
CA LYS A 782 -17.91 -43.17 2.15
C LYS A 782 -17.19 -42.56 3.34
N GLU A 783 -15.99 -42.04 3.11
CA GLU A 783 -15.15 -41.43 4.15
C GLU A 783 -15.08 -39.90 4.04
N LEU A 784 -15.73 -39.31 3.03
CA LEU A 784 -15.60 -37.88 2.68
C LEU A 784 -15.86 -36.96 3.87
N ASN A 785 -16.99 -37.12 4.55
CA ASN A 785 -17.39 -36.26 5.66
C ASN A 785 -16.41 -36.34 6.84
N GLN A 786 -16.04 -37.55 7.25
CA GLN A 786 -15.13 -37.79 8.38
C GLN A 786 -13.70 -37.31 8.06
N LYS A 787 -13.21 -37.56 6.84
CA LYS A 787 -11.87 -37.13 6.43
C LYS A 787 -11.77 -35.62 6.35
N ILE A 788 -12.76 -34.92 5.82
CA ILE A 788 -12.75 -33.44 5.82
C ILE A 788 -12.64 -32.92 7.26
N ASP A 789 -13.41 -33.45 8.21
CA ASP A 789 -13.31 -33.02 9.62
C ASP A 789 -11.92 -33.27 10.20
N SER A 790 -11.34 -34.44 9.95
CA SER A 790 -9.99 -34.78 10.41
C SER A 790 -8.91 -33.88 9.79
N ILE A 791 -9.04 -33.54 8.51
CA ILE A 791 -8.09 -32.70 7.78
C ILE A 791 -8.19 -31.25 8.26
N LEU A 792 -9.40 -30.73 8.43
CA LEU A 792 -9.60 -29.36 8.92
C LEU A 792 -9.12 -29.17 10.35
N ALA A 793 -9.01 -30.24 11.15
CA ALA A 793 -8.46 -30.21 12.49
C ALA A 793 -6.92 -30.13 12.54
N GLU A 794 -6.21 -30.27 11.41
CA GLU A 794 -4.75 -30.18 11.36
C GLU A 794 -4.27 -28.73 11.51
N ASP A 795 -3.17 -28.53 12.24
CA ASP A 795 -2.59 -27.21 12.52
C ASP A 795 -1.56 -26.76 11.46
N GLY A 796 -0.90 -27.72 10.82
CA GLY A 796 0.17 -27.47 9.84
C GLY A 796 -0.30 -27.54 8.38
N PRO A 797 0.63 -27.47 7.42
CA PRO A 797 0.29 -27.70 6.03
C PRO A 797 -0.22 -29.12 5.83
N PHE A 798 -1.25 -29.27 4.99
CA PHE A 798 -1.83 -30.57 4.68
C PHE A 798 -2.20 -30.65 3.19
N VAL A 799 -1.95 -31.79 2.55
CA VAL A 799 -2.35 -32.04 1.15
C VAL A 799 -3.35 -33.19 1.10
N CYS A 800 -4.57 -32.91 0.65
CA CYS A 800 -5.60 -33.92 0.44
C CYS A 800 -5.87 -34.08 -1.05
N GLU A 801 -5.60 -35.27 -1.59
CA GLU A 801 -6.00 -35.62 -2.94
C GLU A 801 -7.45 -36.11 -2.97
N VAL A 802 -8.31 -35.45 -3.74
CA VAL A 802 -9.73 -35.76 -3.86
C VAL A 802 -9.96 -36.37 -5.24
N MET A 803 -10.24 -37.68 -5.27
CA MET A 803 -10.39 -38.43 -6.52
C MET A 803 -11.75 -38.15 -7.15
N MET A 804 -11.76 -37.64 -8.37
CA MET A 804 -12.99 -37.31 -9.11
C MET A 804 -13.25 -38.25 -10.28
N PRO A 805 -14.50 -38.36 -10.75
CA PRO A 805 -14.79 -38.94 -12.05
C PRO A 805 -14.05 -38.17 -13.17
N PRO A 806 -13.26 -38.83 -14.03
CA PRO A 806 -12.48 -38.18 -15.09
C PRO A 806 -13.29 -37.52 -16.22
N GLU A 807 -14.62 -37.66 -16.19
CA GLU A 807 -15.55 -37.12 -17.20
C GLU A 807 -16.72 -36.38 -16.56
N GLN A 808 -16.57 -35.96 -15.29
CA GLN A 808 -17.62 -35.20 -14.62
C GLN A 808 -17.96 -33.93 -15.41
N GLN A 809 -19.24 -33.74 -15.73
CA GLN A 809 -19.69 -32.53 -16.41
C GLN A 809 -19.60 -31.32 -15.47
N LEU A 810 -19.23 -30.16 -16.02
CA LEU A 810 -19.28 -28.88 -15.33
C LEU A 810 -20.59 -28.17 -15.74
N ILE A 811 -21.63 -28.32 -14.93
CA ILE A 811 -22.99 -27.85 -15.22
C ILE A 811 -23.64 -27.23 -13.96
N PRO A 812 -24.57 -26.26 -14.13
CA PRO A 812 -25.11 -25.76 -15.39
C PRO A 812 -24.13 -24.84 -16.14
N ARG A 813 -24.28 -24.75 -17.47
CA ARG A 813 -23.44 -23.87 -18.31
C ARG A 813 -24.12 -23.43 -19.59
N VAL A 814 -23.65 -22.34 -20.17
CA VAL A 814 -24.06 -21.94 -21.52
C VAL A 814 -23.53 -22.96 -22.52
N SER A 815 -24.41 -23.39 -23.43
CA SER A 815 -24.04 -24.23 -24.55
C SER A 815 -23.86 -23.40 -25.82
N SER A 816 -23.05 -23.91 -26.74
CA SER A 816 -22.94 -23.37 -28.09
C SER A 816 -23.76 -24.21 -29.08
N LEU A 817 -24.17 -23.59 -30.19
CA LEU A 817 -24.83 -24.22 -31.32
C LEU A 817 -23.95 -24.05 -32.55
N LYS A 818 -23.78 -25.12 -33.31
CA LYS A 818 -23.12 -25.07 -34.62
C LYS A 818 -24.17 -24.85 -35.71
N LYS A 819 -24.04 -23.76 -36.46
CA LYS A 819 -24.88 -23.47 -37.63
C LYS A 819 -24.55 -24.42 -38.80
N PRO A 820 -25.43 -24.52 -39.82
CA PRO A 820 -25.18 -25.34 -41.01
C PRO A 820 -23.90 -24.95 -41.77
N ASP A 821 -23.50 -23.68 -41.73
CA ASP A 821 -22.26 -23.16 -42.34
C ASP A 821 -20.99 -23.46 -41.50
N GLY A 822 -21.15 -24.13 -40.36
CA GLY A 822 -20.07 -24.49 -39.46
C GLY A 822 -19.71 -23.43 -38.42
N THR A 823 -20.29 -22.23 -38.48
CA THR A 823 -20.07 -21.20 -37.46
C THR A 823 -20.69 -21.60 -36.12
N ILE A 824 -20.02 -21.25 -35.02
CA ILE A 824 -20.48 -21.56 -33.67
C ILE A 824 -21.07 -20.28 -33.05
N ILE A 825 -22.30 -20.37 -32.57
CA ILE A 825 -22.97 -19.29 -31.84
C ILE A 825 -23.24 -19.71 -30.39
N SER A 826 -23.06 -18.80 -29.45
CA SER A 826 -23.43 -19.02 -28.06
C SER A 826 -24.93 -18.86 -27.87
N LYS A 827 -25.55 -19.76 -27.09
CA LYS A 827 -26.92 -19.53 -26.61
C LYS A 827 -26.96 -18.33 -25.65
N PRO A 828 -28.13 -17.67 -25.51
CA PRO A 828 -28.41 -16.68 -24.47
C PRO A 828 -28.19 -17.26 -23.06
N LEU A 829 -27.89 -16.40 -22.08
CA LEU A 829 -27.54 -16.81 -20.72
C LEU A 829 -28.69 -17.52 -19.98
N GLU A 830 -29.94 -17.23 -20.33
CA GLU A 830 -31.12 -17.86 -19.73
C GLU A 830 -31.29 -19.34 -20.11
N ASP A 831 -30.67 -19.82 -21.20
CA ASP A 831 -30.88 -21.16 -21.75
C ASP A 831 -29.66 -22.08 -21.48
N LEU A 832 -29.42 -22.38 -20.19
CA LEU A 832 -28.30 -23.20 -19.74
C LEU A 832 -28.55 -24.71 -19.94
N TYR A 833 -27.49 -25.42 -20.30
CA TYR A 833 -27.44 -26.88 -20.28
C TYR A 833 -27.20 -27.39 -18.84
N PRO A 834 -27.86 -28.48 -18.38
CA PRO A 834 -28.87 -29.29 -19.07
C PRO A 834 -30.13 -28.50 -19.42
N PHE A 835 -30.65 -28.59 -20.64
CA PHE A 835 -31.79 -27.75 -21.01
C PHE A 835 -33.04 -28.14 -20.20
N LEU A 836 -33.79 -27.13 -19.75
CA LEU A 836 -35.10 -27.35 -19.13
C LEU A 836 -36.10 -27.81 -20.22
N ASP A 837 -37.20 -28.43 -19.78
CA ASP A 837 -38.34 -28.60 -20.66
C ASP A 837 -38.77 -27.24 -21.24
N ARG A 838 -39.26 -27.22 -22.48
CA ARG A 838 -39.51 -25.94 -23.15
C ARG A 838 -40.68 -25.18 -22.53
N GLU A 839 -41.70 -25.87 -22.04
CA GLU A 839 -42.81 -25.22 -21.33
C GLU A 839 -42.30 -24.63 -20.02
N GLU A 840 -41.55 -25.41 -19.23
CA GLU A 840 -40.93 -24.95 -17.99
C GLU A 840 -40.00 -23.75 -18.23
N PHE A 841 -39.15 -23.78 -19.26
CA PHE A 841 -38.30 -22.65 -19.60
C PHE A 841 -39.13 -21.38 -19.90
N LEU A 842 -40.19 -21.50 -20.71
CA LEU A 842 -41.04 -20.37 -21.09
C LEU A 842 -41.79 -19.79 -19.88
N GLU A 843 -42.23 -20.62 -18.93
CA GLU A 843 -42.85 -20.17 -17.68
C GLU A 843 -41.92 -19.30 -16.82
N ASN A 844 -40.60 -19.51 -16.91
CA ASN A 844 -39.62 -18.72 -16.17
C ASN A 844 -39.21 -17.42 -16.88
N MET A 845 -39.72 -17.17 -18.08
CA MET A 845 -39.32 -16.01 -18.89
C MET A 845 -40.43 -14.94 -18.90
N ILE A 846 -40.11 -13.80 -18.29
CA ILE A 846 -40.91 -12.57 -18.35
C ILE A 846 -40.55 -11.81 -19.64
N VAL A 847 -39.25 -11.71 -19.93
CA VAL A 847 -38.74 -11.11 -21.16
C VAL A 847 -38.77 -12.16 -22.27
N LYS A 848 -39.39 -11.82 -23.40
CA LYS A 848 -39.50 -12.71 -24.55
C LYS A 848 -38.14 -13.34 -24.92
N PRO A 849 -38.00 -14.68 -24.90
CA PRO A 849 -36.75 -15.36 -25.22
C PRO A 849 -36.29 -15.12 -26.67
N VAL A 850 -34.97 -15.17 -26.88
CA VAL A 850 -34.36 -15.09 -28.21
C VAL A 850 -34.09 -16.50 -28.73
N GLU A 851 -34.56 -16.79 -29.94
CA GLU A 851 -34.24 -18.02 -30.67
C GLU A 851 -32.91 -17.80 -31.43
N PRO A 852 -31.80 -18.47 -31.06
CA PRO A 852 -30.47 -18.14 -31.63
C PRO A 852 -30.34 -18.47 -33.13
N LEU A 853 -31.26 -19.27 -33.66
CA LEU A 853 -31.25 -19.78 -35.04
C LEU A 853 -32.20 -19.02 -35.98
N LYS A 854 -32.94 -18.01 -35.48
CA LYS A 854 -33.78 -17.11 -36.29
C LYS A 854 -33.22 -15.71 -36.22
#